data_AF-A0A6C1B2M0-F1
#
_entry.id   AF-A0A6C1B2M0-F1
#
_cell.length_a   1.000
_cell.length_b   1.000
_cell.length_c   1.000
_cell.angle_alpha   90.00
_cell.angle_beta   90.00
_cell.angle_gamma   90.00
#
_symmetry.space_group_name_H-M   'P 1'
#
loop_
_entity.id
_entity.type
_entity.pdbx_description
1 polymer ?
#
loop_
_entity_poly.entity_id
_entity_poly.type
_entity_poly.pdbx_seq_one_letter_code
_entity_poly.pdbx_strand_id
1 'polypeptide(L)'
;MAQVIRSRVLFGLLLGYTLFVVFGSLVPLHFQPMPIDVALQRFGHIPFLDLGIGSRADWVANLLLFIPLAYLACALVAKGARPSLGHVVAVTVLAGLGSVLLEFVQLFFPPRTVSQNDVLAETLGALTGAVAYRLSGQYVLGWAAGFFQAESGVGRLRRILVGYLVVLLGFNLMPLDLTFDVGLLFEKWSRGLLVLVPFSGFGGGVVEWSYAVVSDVVIWIPFAWLLRLAGYSSRRTVFLTVAAAGLIEFAQLFVYSRVSDVTDILLAGVGAWLAGPVMAVFERAARRGRLAAWAGPGVVAWGLALLAVFWWPFDFDFVHLGAARVSAMAGRTLFETYYFTSEYHALNELLRKVAFFLPLGVLWALRGGRRGTGTVLFVSTAMLVEGGQLFLPEKVADVTDMLIEASGALLGLWLARRVIKAAQALPTGGDEAAQAVPPRARHDAPAPRASMMLATWGSLLVVVLALALLPGVPGVPYNVRELFGDGVARLFVALALGAYIWSLGVGALMLVERLAGNRWASVVLPLALLAHGLIGFLLLDAVVPLESLDDVLGSPVLGWVAPLEHALRFLALDAMLGFAAVTAASLLVSLGRGGSAALGVFISLVFHAVWLCPLLYWGIVREAATDNLTELLRDNAAFSSWLALLGALFGTWLGGGALAGILAGRLRAARGGALLVVGLAMAGGLGQLALEPLIVKYGQVFSAWQFLLSPDRAHYVGGEALVLRAVVLLAALVLGLAILLFPSLRARTGARASISPTRGAVAGIGMPMDAHVPD
;
A
#
# COMPACT_ATOMS: atom_id res chain seq x y z
N MET A 1 -41.87 -3.36 24.55
CA MET A 1 -41.56 -2.15 23.73
C MET A 1 -40.38 -2.35 22.77
N ALA A 2 -39.19 -2.80 23.22
CA ALA A 2 -38.02 -3.01 22.35
C ALA A 2 -38.24 -4.00 21.18
N GLN A 3 -38.98 -5.09 21.42
CA GLN A 3 -39.31 -6.07 20.37
C GLN A 3 -40.24 -5.49 19.29
N VAL A 4 -41.20 -4.65 19.67
CA VAL A 4 -42.14 -3.99 18.75
C VAL A 4 -41.42 -2.95 17.88
N ILE A 5 -40.51 -2.18 18.46
CA ILE A 5 -39.67 -1.21 17.73
C ILE A 5 -38.77 -1.94 16.72
N ARG A 6 -38.18 -3.07 17.12
CA ARG A 6 -37.37 -3.92 16.22
C ARG A 6 -38.18 -4.47 15.05
N SER A 7 -39.41 -4.94 15.28
CA SER A 7 -40.30 -5.42 14.21
C SER A 7 -40.71 -4.32 13.23
N ARG A 8 -40.99 -3.09 13.70
CA ARG A 8 -41.31 -1.96 12.82
C ARG A 8 -40.14 -1.56 11.92
N VAL A 9 -38.92 -1.54 12.47
CA VAL A 9 -37.71 -1.25 11.69
C VAL A 9 -37.45 -2.34 10.66
N LEU A 10 -37.55 -3.62 11.05
CA LEU A 10 -37.37 -4.74 10.12
C LEU A 10 -38.43 -4.73 9.01
N PHE A 11 -39.69 -4.41 9.34
CA PHE A 11 -40.74 -4.26 8.33
C PHE A 11 -40.45 -3.12 7.37
N GLY A 12 -40.03 -1.95 7.88
CA GLY A 12 -39.64 -0.82 7.02
C GLY A 12 -38.45 -1.13 6.12
N LEU A 13 -37.44 -1.86 6.61
CA LEU A 13 -36.30 -2.32 5.82
C LEU A 13 -36.71 -3.33 4.76
N LEU A 14 -37.55 -4.31 5.13
CA LEU A 14 -38.08 -5.29 4.19
C LEU A 14 -38.88 -4.60 3.09
N LEU A 15 -39.84 -3.75 3.45
CA LEU A 15 -40.67 -3.02 2.50
C LEU A 15 -39.82 -2.15 1.57
N GLY A 16 -38.89 -1.37 2.13
CA GLY A 16 -37.99 -0.55 1.32
C GLY A 16 -37.13 -1.37 0.36
N TYR A 17 -36.62 -2.53 0.81
CA TYR A 17 -35.83 -3.41 -0.02
C TYR A 17 -36.69 -4.13 -1.08
N THR A 18 -37.91 -4.57 -0.75
CA THR A 18 -38.87 -5.12 -1.73
C THR A 18 -39.18 -4.10 -2.81
N LEU A 19 -39.44 -2.84 -2.44
CA LEU A 19 -39.65 -1.76 -3.41
C LEU A 19 -38.42 -1.53 -4.27
N PHE A 20 -37.21 -1.61 -3.70
CA PHE A 20 -35.97 -1.52 -4.46
C PHE A 20 -35.81 -2.67 -5.47
N VAL A 21 -36.08 -3.92 -5.06
CA VAL A 21 -36.03 -5.10 -5.96
C VAL A 21 -37.03 -4.96 -7.10
N VAL A 22 -38.29 -4.62 -6.79
CA VAL A 22 -39.33 -4.42 -7.80
C VAL A 22 -38.96 -3.27 -8.73
N PHE A 23 -38.54 -2.12 -8.19
CA PHE A 23 -38.14 -0.98 -8.99
C PHE A 23 -36.96 -1.31 -9.93
N GLY A 24 -35.88 -1.88 -9.38
CA GLY A 24 -34.68 -2.24 -10.15
C GLY A 24 -34.93 -3.28 -11.24
N SER A 25 -35.93 -4.14 -11.05
CA SER A 25 -36.35 -5.14 -12.04
C SER A 25 -37.21 -4.56 -13.16
N LEU A 26 -37.80 -3.37 -12.96
CA LEU A 26 -38.69 -2.71 -13.92
C LEU A 26 -38.06 -1.50 -14.64
N VAL A 27 -36.98 -0.89 -14.12
CA VAL A 27 -36.18 0.13 -14.85
C VAL A 27 -35.86 -0.37 -16.26
N PRO A 28 -35.90 0.41 -17.35
CA PRO A 28 -36.13 1.85 -17.46
C PRO A 28 -37.60 2.29 -17.38
N LEU A 29 -38.53 1.44 -16.93
CA LEU A 29 -39.96 1.76 -16.76
C LEU A 29 -40.69 2.14 -18.05
N HIS A 30 -40.23 1.63 -19.20
CA HIS A 30 -40.93 1.78 -20.48
C HIS A 30 -42.12 0.81 -20.58
N PHE A 31 -43.22 1.15 -19.92
CA PHE A 31 -44.44 0.34 -19.98
C PHE A 31 -45.01 0.30 -21.41
N GLN A 32 -45.15 -0.91 -21.94
CA GLN A 32 -45.86 -1.19 -23.17
C GLN A 32 -47.07 -2.08 -22.88
N PRO A 33 -48.31 -1.57 -23.09
CA PRO A 33 -49.51 -2.35 -22.81
C PRO A 33 -49.59 -3.57 -23.72
N MET A 34 -49.89 -4.73 -23.13
CA MET A 34 -50.07 -6.00 -23.82
C MET A 34 -51.37 -6.66 -23.36
N PRO A 35 -52.15 -7.29 -24.25
CA PRO A 35 -53.28 -8.11 -23.84
C PRO A 35 -52.83 -9.26 -22.92
N ILE A 36 -53.60 -9.53 -21.85
CA ILE A 36 -53.22 -10.50 -20.81
C ILE A 36 -53.11 -11.92 -21.38
N ASP A 37 -53.97 -12.28 -22.33
CA ASP A 37 -53.93 -13.56 -23.05
C ASP A 37 -52.60 -13.76 -23.79
N VAL A 38 -52.11 -12.71 -24.46
CA VAL A 38 -50.81 -12.72 -25.13
C VAL A 38 -49.67 -12.80 -24.12
N ALA A 39 -49.75 -12.07 -23.00
CA ALA A 39 -48.75 -12.11 -21.94
C ALA A 39 -48.65 -13.51 -21.31
N LEU A 40 -49.79 -14.15 -21.01
CA LEU A 40 -49.84 -15.51 -20.48
C LEU A 40 -49.25 -16.53 -21.48
N GLN A 41 -49.56 -16.39 -22.76
CA GLN A 41 -48.99 -17.25 -23.80
C GLN A 41 -47.47 -17.10 -23.89
N ARG A 42 -46.96 -15.86 -23.91
CA ARG A 42 -45.51 -15.57 -23.93
C ARG A 42 -44.82 -16.07 -22.67
N PHE A 43 -45.41 -15.85 -21.50
CA PHE A 43 -44.87 -16.31 -20.23
C PHE A 43 -44.76 -17.84 -20.16
N GLY A 44 -45.73 -18.56 -20.73
CA GLY A 44 -45.68 -20.03 -20.83
C GLY A 44 -44.53 -20.58 -21.67
N HIS A 45 -43.86 -19.75 -22.48
CA HIS A 45 -42.79 -20.15 -23.39
C HIS A 45 -41.46 -19.41 -23.11
N ILE A 46 -41.27 -18.87 -21.89
CA ILE A 46 -40.00 -18.21 -21.55
C ILE A 46 -38.82 -19.18 -21.64
N PRO A 47 -37.69 -18.76 -22.21
CA PRO A 47 -36.57 -19.64 -22.48
C PRO A 47 -35.79 -20.01 -21.22
N PHE A 48 -35.10 -21.14 -21.28
CA PHE A 48 -33.98 -21.47 -20.41
C PHE A 48 -32.70 -21.10 -21.18
N LEU A 49 -32.01 -20.03 -20.78
CA LEU A 49 -30.88 -19.47 -21.53
C LEU A 49 -29.59 -20.27 -21.29
N ASP A 50 -28.76 -20.43 -22.32
CA ASP A 50 -27.42 -21.03 -22.20
C ASP A 50 -26.47 -20.08 -21.46
N LEU A 51 -25.96 -20.52 -20.32
CA LEU A 51 -25.18 -19.66 -19.42
C LEU A 51 -23.69 -19.55 -19.83
N GLY A 52 -23.40 -18.69 -20.82
CA GLY A 52 -22.04 -18.20 -21.09
C GLY A 52 -21.44 -17.40 -19.92
N ILE A 53 -20.16 -17.03 -19.99
CA ILE A 53 -19.47 -16.32 -18.89
C ILE A 53 -20.18 -14.99 -18.53
N GLY A 54 -20.63 -14.22 -19.52
CA GLY A 54 -21.37 -12.97 -19.31
C GLY A 54 -22.72 -13.16 -18.61
N SER A 55 -23.54 -14.11 -19.07
CA SER A 55 -24.86 -14.37 -18.47
C SER A 55 -24.79 -15.03 -17.08
N ARG A 56 -23.61 -15.50 -16.64
CA ARG A 56 -23.40 -15.95 -15.25
C ARG A 56 -23.42 -14.76 -14.28
N ALA A 57 -22.92 -13.59 -14.69
CA ALA A 57 -22.94 -12.41 -13.85
C ALA A 57 -24.39 -11.96 -13.58
N ASP A 58 -25.23 -11.95 -14.61
CA ASP A 58 -26.67 -11.67 -14.50
C ASP A 58 -27.37 -12.66 -13.57
N TRP A 59 -27.11 -13.96 -13.77
CA TRP A 59 -27.68 -15.01 -12.94
C TRP A 59 -27.26 -14.87 -11.47
N VAL A 60 -25.99 -14.55 -11.20
CA VAL A 60 -25.50 -14.30 -9.84
C VAL A 60 -26.09 -13.00 -9.27
N ALA A 61 -26.26 -11.95 -10.07
CA ALA A 61 -26.88 -10.70 -9.63
C ALA A 61 -28.32 -10.92 -9.14
N ASN A 62 -29.13 -11.67 -9.90
CA ASN A 62 -30.51 -12.01 -9.53
C ASN A 62 -30.57 -12.88 -8.27
N LEU A 63 -29.65 -13.85 -8.13
CA LEU A 63 -29.49 -14.63 -6.91
C LEU A 63 -29.14 -13.74 -5.70
N LEU A 64 -28.15 -12.85 -5.85
CA LEU A 64 -27.72 -11.94 -4.80
C LEU A 64 -28.81 -10.93 -4.40
N LEU A 65 -29.63 -10.51 -5.35
CA LEU A 65 -30.73 -9.56 -5.13
C LEU A 65 -31.75 -10.12 -4.13
N PHE A 66 -32.08 -11.41 -4.21
CA PHE A 66 -33.08 -12.06 -3.35
C PHE A 66 -32.54 -12.54 -2.00
N ILE A 67 -31.22 -12.65 -1.82
CA ILE A 67 -30.62 -13.03 -0.53
C ILE A 67 -31.03 -12.05 0.59
N PRO A 68 -30.79 -10.72 0.50
CA PRO A 68 -31.18 -9.79 1.56
C PRO A 68 -32.69 -9.72 1.75
N LEU A 69 -33.48 -9.87 0.68
CA LEU A 69 -34.95 -9.87 0.73
C LEU A 69 -35.45 -11.01 1.64
N ALA A 70 -35.05 -12.24 1.35
CA ALA A 70 -35.46 -13.40 2.14
C ALA A 70 -34.84 -13.40 3.54
N TYR A 71 -33.62 -12.87 3.70
CA TYR A 71 -32.98 -12.69 5.00
C TYR A 71 -33.82 -11.78 5.91
N LEU A 72 -34.26 -10.63 5.41
CA LEU A 72 -35.11 -9.69 6.13
C LEU A 72 -36.52 -10.25 6.37
N ALA A 73 -37.09 -10.97 5.40
CA ALA A 73 -38.39 -11.62 5.55
C ALA A 73 -38.35 -12.68 6.66
N CYS A 74 -37.35 -13.58 6.64
CA CYS A 74 -37.14 -14.54 7.72
C CYS A 74 -36.90 -13.86 9.07
N ALA A 75 -36.14 -12.76 9.10
CA ALA A 75 -35.96 -11.97 10.32
C ALA A 75 -37.26 -11.41 10.89
N LEU A 76 -38.14 -10.94 10.01
CA LEU A 76 -39.43 -10.38 10.40
C LEU A 76 -40.38 -11.48 10.92
N VAL A 77 -40.57 -12.58 10.17
CA VAL A 77 -41.50 -13.65 10.53
C VAL A 77 -41.02 -14.39 11.79
N ALA A 78 -39.72 -14.63 11.92
CA ALA A 78 -39.13 -15.20 13.14
C ALA A 78 -39.00 -14.18 14.29
N LYS A 79 -39.48 -12.94 14.12
CA LYS A 79 -39.42 -11.86 15.12
C LYS A 79 -38.00 -11.63 15.69
N GLY A 80 -36.98 -11.79 14.87
CA GLY A 80 -35.57 -11.65 15.26
C GLY A 80 -34.96 -12.86 15.97
N ALA A 81 -35.72 -13.95 16.15
CA ALA A 81 -35.24 -15.22 16.69
C ALA A 81 -34.70 -16.15 15.58
N ARG A 82 -34.24 -17.35 15.95
CA ARG A 82 -33.86 -18.40 14.98
C ARG A 82 -35.14 -18.92 14.29
N PRO A 83 -35.24 -18.88 12.95
CA PRO A 83 -36.43 -19.33 12.21
C PRO A 83 -36.53 -20.86 12.27
N SER A 84 -37.75 -21.44 12.30
CA SER A 84 -37.93 -22.89 12.11
C SER A 84 -37.75 -23.28 10.63
N LEU A 85 -37.62 -24.58 10.33
CA LEU A 85 -37.55 -25.03 8.93
C LEU A 85 -38.78 -24.60 8.13
N GLY A 86 -39.97 -24.63 8.73
CA GLY A 86 -41.21 -24.14 8.11
C GLY A 86 -41.17 -22.65 7.73
N HIS A 87 -40.47 -21.81 8.51
CA HIS A 87 -40.27 -20.40 8.15
C HIS A 87 -39.38 -20.26 6.92
N VAL A 88 -38.29 -21.04 6.86
CA VAL A 88 -37.36 -21.03 5.72
C VAL A 88 -38.10 -21.45 4.45
N VAL A 89 -38.85 -22.55 4.51
CA VAL A 89 -39.66 -23.05 3.39
C VAL A 89 -40.72 -22.01 2.98
N ALA A 90 -41.49 -21.48 3.93
CA ALA A 90 -42.54 -20.52 3.63
C ALA A 90 -41.99 -19.24 2.97
N VAL A 91 -40.90 -18.67 3.49
CA VAL A 91 -40.27 -17.47 2.91
C VAL A 91 -39.70 -17.77 1.52
N THR A 92 -39.07 -18.92 1.33
CA THR A 92 -38.53 -19.32 0.01
C THR A 92 -39.65 -19.48 -1.02
N VAL A 93 -40.74 -20.17 -0.66
CA VAL A 93 -41.90 -20.35 -1.56
C VAL A 93 -42.56 -19.01 -1.88
N LEU A 94 -42.78 -18.15 -0.89
CA LEU A 94 -43.37 -16.82 -1.12
C LEU A 94 -42.48 -15.93 -1.99
N ALA A 95 -41.16 -15.97 -1.79
CA ALA A 95 -40.22 -15.24 -2.63
C ALA A 95 -40.17 -15.79 -4.06
N GLY A 96 -40.20 -17.11 -4.24
CA GLY A 96 -40.27 -17.73 -5.57
C GLY A 96 -41.57 -17.40 -6.31
N LEU A 97 -42.71 -17.37 -5.62
CA LEU A 97 -43.97 -16.87 -6.20
C LEU A 97 -43.88 -15.39 -6.56
N GLY A 98 -43.22 -14.58 -5.73
CA GLY A 98 -42.94 -13.18 -6.01
C GLY A 98 -42.05 -12.98 -7.24
N SER A 99 -41.05 -13.84 -7.41
CA SER A 99 -40.17 -13.89 -8.58
C SER A 99 -40.94 -14.20 -9.87
N VAL A 100 -41.78 -15.25 -9.86
CA VAL A 100 -42.66 -15.58 -11.00
C VAL A 100 -43.57 -14.41 -11.37
N LEU A 101 -44.13 -13.73 -10.36
CA LEU A 101 -44.97 -12.55 -10.60
C LEU A 101 -44.16 -11.39 -11.18
N LEU A 102 -42.94 -11.17 -10.69
CA LEU A 102 -42.07 -10.09 -11.14
C LEU A 102 -41.66 -10.27 -12.61
N GLU A 103 -41.26 -11.48 -12.98
CA GLU A 103 -40.96 -11.89 -14.35
C GLU A 103 -42.18 -11.74 -15.27
N PHE A 104 -43.37 -12.12 -14.80
CA PHE A 104 -44.60 -11.89 -15.56
C PHE A 104 -44.86 -10.40 -15.81
N VAL A 105 -44.62 -9.55 -14.81
CA VAL A 105 -44.79 -8.09 -14.94
C VAL A 105 -43.73 -7.50 -15.88
N GLN A 106 -42.50 -8.02 -15.89
CA GLN A 106 -41.42 -7.54 -16.78
C GLN A 106 -41.74 -7.69 -18.27
N LEU A 107 -42.64 -8.61 -18.67
CA LEU A 107 -43.14 -8.70 -20.05
C LEU A 107 -43.73 -7.39 -20.59
N PHE A 108 -44.23 -6.54 -19.69
CA PHE A 108 -44.82 -5.25 -20.04
C PHE A 108 -43.79 -4.11 -20.09
N PHE A 109 -42.51 -4.37 -19.82
CA PHE A 109 -41.45 -3.35 -19.71
C PHE A 109 -40.23 -3.68 -20.59
N PRO A 110 -40.34 -3.67 -21.94
CA PRO A 110 -39.17 -3.81 -22.82
C PRO A 110 -38.14 -2.69 -22.53
N PRO A 111 -36.82 -2.95 -22.64
CA PRO A 111 -36.16 -4.11 -23.23
C PRO A 111 -35.91 -5.29 -22.26
N ARG A 112 -36.64 -5.41 -21.15
CA ARG A 112 -36.43 -6.50 -20.18
C ARG A 112 -36.60 -7.88 -20.81
N THR A 113 -35.63 -8.74 -20.55
CA THR A 113 -35.61 -10.14 -20.95
C THR A 113 -36.08 -10.99 -19.79
N VAL A 114 -37.10 -11.80 -20.02
CA VAL A 114 -37.64 -12.73 -19.02
C VAL A 114 -37.07 -14.12 -19.24
N SER A 115 -36.77 -14.85 -18.17
CA SER A 115 -36.20 -16.20 -18.31
C SER A 115 -36.52 -17.14 -17.15
N GLN A 116 -36.47 -18.45 -17.41
CA GLN A 116 -36.59 -19.45 -16.33
C GLN A 116 -35.37 -19.42 -15.40
N ASN A 117 -34.22 -19.01 -15.93
CA ASN A 117 -32.96 -18.94 -15.17
C ASN A 117 -33.05 -17.92 -14.04
N ASP A 118 -33.72 -16.80 -14.30
CA ASP A 118 -33.89 -15.71 -13.32
C ASP A 118 -34.84 -16.14 -12.21
N VAL A 119 -35.96 -16.79 -12.53
CA VAL A 119 -36.87 -17.38 -11.53
C VAL A 119 -36.12 -18.35 -10.61
N LEU A 120 -35.28 -19.21 -11.20
CA LEU A 120 -34.46 -20.15 -10.45
C LEU A 120 -33.40 -19.44 -9.60
N ALA A 121 -32.71 -18.44 -10.15
CA ALA A 121 -31.70 -17.65 -9.45
C ALA A 121 -32.29 -16.96 -8.22
N GLU A 122 -33.40 -16.23 -8.41
CA GLU A 122 -34.09 -15.49 -7.37
C GLU A 122 -34.64 -16.41 -6.28
N THR A 123 -35.20 -17.56 -6.66
CA THR A 123 -35.69 -18.58 -5.71
C THR A 123 -34.55 -19.22 -4.91
N LEU A 124 -33.44 -19.56 -5.56
CA LEU A 124 -32.23 -20.07 -4.89
C LEU A 124 -31.59 -19.00 -4.00
N GLY A 125 -31.61 -17.75 -4.43
CA GLY A 125 -31.21 -16.58 -3.65
C GLY A 125 -32.05 -16.44 -2.39
N ALA A 126 -33.36 -16.60 -2.51
CA ALA A 126 -34.28 -16.56 -1.38
C ALA A 126 -34.02 -17.70 -0.38
N LEU A 127 -33.82 -18.92 -0.87
CA LEU A 127 -33.44 -20.06 -0.03
C LEU A 127 -32.12 -19.77 0.71
N THR A 128 -31.13 -19.29 -0.02
CA THR A 128 -29.80 -18.96 0.51
C THR A 128 -29.90 -17.86 1.58
N GLY A 129 -30.68 -16.81 1.34
CA GLY A 129 -30.94 -15.74 2.31
C GLY A 129 -31.66 -16.22 3.57
N ALA A 130 -32.67 -17.08 3.43
CA ALA A 130 -33.39 -17.66 4.55
C ALA A 130 -32.50 -18.59 5.41
N VAL A 131 -31.68 -19.43 4.77
CA VAL A 131 -30.68 -20.27 5.44
C VAL A 131 -29.60 -19.41 6.10
N ALA A 132 -29.09 -18.39 5.42
CA ALA A 132 -28.11 -17.45 5.95
C ALA A 132 -28.64 -16.75 7.21
N TYR A 133 -29.92 -16.35 7.24
CA TYR A 133 -30.54 -15.79 8.44
C TYR A 133 -30.63 -16.82 9.57
N ARG A 134 -30.95 -18.08 9.26
CA ARG A 134 -30.97 -19.14 10.28
C ARG A 134 -29.60 -19.33 10.94
N LEU A 135 -28.53 -19.27 10.16
CA LEU A 135 -27.16 -19.49 10.63
C LEU A 135 -26.59 -18.26 11.37
N SER A 136 -26.83 -17.06 10.83
CA SER A 136 -26.13 -15.82 11.25
C SER A 136 -27.03 -14.71 11.77
N GLY A 137 -28.36 -14.85 11.65
CA GLY A 137 -29.37 -13.80 11.89
C GLY A 137 -29.21 -13.01 13.17
N GLN A 138 -29.01 -13.73 14.28
CA GLN A 138 -28.84 -13.09 15.59
C GLN A 138 -27.55 -12.28 15.67
N TYR A 139 -26.46 -12.79 15.09
CA TYR A 139 -25.17 -12.12 15.05
C TYR A 139 -25.23 -10.86 14.18
N VAL A 140 -25.76 -10.95 12.95
CA VAL A 140 -25.83 -9.83 12.02
C VAL A 140 -26.80 -8.75 12.49
N LEU A 141 -27.99 -9.13 13.01
CA LEU A 141 -28.91 -8.13 13.57
C LEU A 141 -28.37 -7.48 14.83
N GLY A 142 -27.66 -8.24 15.68
CA GLY A 142 -26.90 -7.67 16.81
C GLY A 142 -25.76 -6.77 16.31
N TRP A 143 -25.12 -7.14 15.19
CA TRP A 143 -24.10 -6.35 14.52
C TRP A 143 -24.66 -5.00 13.99
N ALA A 144 -25.84 -5.02 13.38
CA ALA A 144 -26.50 -3.83 12.86
C ALA A 144 -27.06 -2.92 13.98
N ALA A 145 -27.69 -3.52 15.00
CA ALA A 145 -28.29 -2.78 16.11
C ALA A 145 -27.25 -1.97 16.91
N GLY A 146 -26.02 -2.46 17.01
CA GLY A 146 -24.93 -1.77 17.73
C GLY A 146 -24.54 -0.40 17.18
N PHE A 147 -24.83 -0.11 15.89
CA PHE A 147 -24.65 1.25 15.36
C PHE A 147 -25.58 2.27 16.00
N PHE A 148 -26.75 1.83 16.49
CA PHE A 148 -27.79 2.69 17.05
C PHE A 148 -27.84 2.66 18.58
N GLN A 149 -27.25 1.64 19.22
CA GLN A 149 -27.18 1.51 20.67
C GLN A 149 -25.99 2.28 21.28
N ALA A 150 -26.08 2.53 22.60
CA ALA A 150 -25.00 3.14 23.38
C ALA A 150 -23.87 2.13 23.62
N GLU A 151 -23.00 1.97 22.63
CA GLU A 151 -21.83 1.09 22.70
C GLU A 151 -20.53 1.81 23.07
N SER A 152 -19.55 1.02 23.55
CA SER A 152 -18.17 1.46 23.72
C SER A 152 -17.56 1.94 22.40
N GLY A 153 -16.61 2.89 22.48
CA GLY A 153 -15.92 3.43 21.31
C GLY A 153 -15.27 2.35 20.45
N VAL A 154 -14.59 1.38 21.07
CA VAL A 154 -13.93 0.25 20.38
C VAL A 154 -14.94 -0.62 19.62
N GLY A 155 -16.08 -0.96 20.22
CA GLY A 155 -17.11 -1.78 19.58
C GLY A 155 -17.60 -1.13 18.28
N ARG A 156 -17.87 0.17 18.31
CA ARG A 156 -18.29 0.95 17.14
C ARG A 156 -17.23 0.97 16.04
N LEU A 157 -15.96 1.16 16.38
CA LEU A 157 -14.86 1.17 15.40
C LEU A 157 -14.71 -0.18 14.70
N ARG A 158 -14.83 -1.29 15.43
CA ARG A 158 -14.81 -2.64 14.85
C ARG A 158 -15.95 -2.87 13.87
N ARG A 159 -17.14 -2.33 14.14
CA ARG A 159 -18.27 -2.45 13.20
C ARG A 159 -18.03 -1.64 11.93
N ILE A 160 -17.52 -0.41 12.04
CA ILE A 160 -17.14 0.40 10.87
C ILE A 160 -16.06 -0.32 10.05
N LEU A 161 -15.05 -0.91 10.71
CA LEU A 161 -14.00 -1.69 10.07
C LEU A 161 -14.55 -2.88 9.28
N VAL A 162 -15.45 -3.66 9.87
CA VAL A 162 -16.10 -4.79 9.18
C VAL A 162 -16.92 -4.30 7.98
N GLY A 163 -17.67 -3.21 8.15
CA GLY A 163 -18.43 -2.61 7.04
C GLY A 163 -17.52 -2.16 5.89
N TYR A 164 -16.39 -1.53 6.20
CA TYR A 164 -15.38 -1.16 5.21
C TYR A 164 -14.82 -2.38 4.47
N LEU A 165 -14.47 -3.44 5.20
CA LEU A 165 -13.94 -4.66 4.61
C LEU A 165 -14.96 -5.36 3.70
N VAL A 166 -16.25 -5.35 4.08
CA VAL A 166 -17.32 -5.92 3.25
C VAL A 166 -17.48 -5.14 1.94
N VAL A 167 -17.44 -3.81 1.99
CA VAL A 167 -17.49 -2.97 0.77
C VAL A 167 -16.25 -3.22 -0.10
N LEU A 168 -15.07 -3.30 0.52
CA LEU A 168 -13.82 -3.56 -0.18
C LEU A 168 -13.82 -4.94 -0.84
N LEU A 169 -14.28 -5.98 -0.15
CA LEU A 169 -14.41 -7.33 -0.71
C LEU A 169 -15.41 -7.34 -1.86
N GLY A 170 -16.59 -6.74 -1.68
CA GLY A 170 -17.61 -6.66 -2.72
C GLY A 170 -17.10 -5.97 -3.98
N PHE A 171 -16.41 -4.83 -3.83
CA PHE A 171 -15.80 -4.13 -4.96
C PHE A 171 -14.77 -4.98 -5.70
N ASN A 172 -13.92 -5.70 -4.97
CA ASN A 172 -12.85 -6.50 -5.56
C ASN A 172 -13.33 -7.79 -6.24
N LEU A 173 -14.49 -8.32 -5.84
CA LEU A 173 -15.06 -9.53 -6.43
C LEU A 173 -15.96 -9.29 -7.64
N MET A 174 -16.37 -8.05 -7.89
CA MET A 174 -17.20 -7.72 -9.06
C MET A 174 -16.40 -7.86 -10.37
N PRO A 175 -17.00 -8.34 -11.46
CA PRO A 175 -18.45 -8.55 -11.69
C PRO A 175 -19.03 -9.88 -11.19
N LEU A 176 -18.29 -10.67 -10.40
CA LEU A 176 -18.72 -11.97 -9.87
C LEU A 176 -18.81 -13.08 -10.93
N ASP A 177 -18.04 -12.97 -12.00
CA ASP A 177 -17.81 -14.02 -13.00
C ASP A 177 -16.87 -15.11 -12.44
N LEU A 178 -17.33 -15.75 -11.36
CA LEU A 178 -16.57 -16.75 -10.62
C LEU A 178 -16.34 -18.01 -11.46
N THR A 179 -15.09 -18.49 -11.50
CA THR A 179 -14.68 -19.73 -12.14
C THR A 179 -13.93 -20.64 -11.17
N PHE A 180 -14.33 -21.91 -11.14
CA PHE A 180 -13.60 -23.00 -10.47
C PHE A 180 -13.02 -23.98 -11.48
N ASP A 181 -13.12 -23.67 -12.78
CA ASP A 181 -12.58 -24.50 -13.86
C ASP A 181 -11.07 -24.30 -13.96
N VAL A 182 -10.32 -25.39 -13.81
CA VAL A 182 -8.85 -25.38 -13.83
C VAL A 182 -8.31 -24.95 -15.20
N GLY A 183 -9.01 -25.27 -16.29
CA GLY A 183 -8.65 -24.85 -17.64
C GLY A 183 -8.77 -23.33 -17.82
N LEU A 184 -9.84 -22.72 -17.30
CA LEU A 184 -10.00 -21.25 -17.33
C LEU A 184 -8.98 -20.54 -16.43
N LEU A 185 -8.58 -21.16 -15.30
CA LEU A 185 -7.51 -20.63 -14.46
C LEU A 185 -6.14 -20.70 -15.17
N PHE A 186 -5.87 -21.77 -15.93
CA PHE A 186 -4.67 -21.86 -16.75
C PHE A 186 -4.68 -20.84 -17.90
N GLU A 187 -5.83 -20.63 -18.53
CA GLU A 187 -5.98 -19.59 -19.54
C GLU A 187 -5.68 -18.20 -18.95
N LYS A 188 -6.24 -17.91 -17.77
CA LYS A 188 -5.96 -16.67 -17.01
C LYS A 188 -4.47 -16.48 -16.75
N TRP A 189 -3.75 -17.53 -16.34
CA TRP A 189 -2.28 -17.50 -16.21
C TRP A 189 -1.62 -17.18 -17.55
N SER A 190 -1.99 -17.88 -18.62
CA SER A 190 -1.38 -17.71 -19.95
C SER A 190 -1.59 -16.31 -20.54
N ARG A 191 -2.68 -15.63 -20.14
CA ARG A 191 -3.02 -14.25 -20.52
C ARG A 191 -2.32 -13.18 -19.66
N GLY A 192 -1.52 -13.57 -18.66
CA GLY A 192 -0.82 -12.64 -17.78
C GLY A 192 -1.72 -11.98 -16.73
N LEU A 193 -2.92 -12.50 -16.48
CA LEU A 193 -3.84 -11.99 -15.45
C LEU A 193 -3.50 -12.53 -14.04
N LEU A 194 -2.43 -13.31 -13.92
CA LEU A 194 -1.87 -13.74 -12.63
C LEU A 194 -0.41 -13.25 -12.52
N VAL A 195 -0.22 -12.19 -11.74
CA VAL A 195 1.08 -11.52 -11.58
C VAL A 195 1.71 -11.97 -10.26
N LEU A 196 2.55 -13.00 -10.34
CA LEU A 196 3.22 -13.56 -9.16
C LEU A 196 4.54 -12.86 -8.81
N VAL A 197 5.20 -12.27 -9.80
CA VAL A 197 6.42 -11.50 -9.59
C VAL A 197 6.00 -10.06 -9.28
N PRO A 198 6.26 -9.55 -8.05
CA PRO A 198 5.86 -8.21 -7.69
C PRO A 198 6.40 -7.17 -8.67
N PHE A 199 5.56 -6.18 -8.99
CA PHE A 199 5.85 -5.08 -9.91
C PHE A 199 6.12 -5.45 -11.37
N SER A 200 5.94 -6.72 -11.77
CA SER A 200 6.10 -7.14 -13.16
C SER A 200 4.90 -6.79 -14.05
N GLY A 201 3.72 -6.56 -13.46
CA GLY A 201 2.49 -6.22 -14.17
C GLY A 201 2.39 -4.77 -14.67
N PHE A 202 3.33 -3.89 -14.31
CA PHE A 202 3.27 -2.47 -14.67
C PHE A 202 3.87 -2.19 -16.04
N GLY A 203 3.02 -2.12 -17.07
CA GLY A 203 3.41 -1.77 -18.45
C GLY A 203 3.31 -0.28 -18.82
N GLY A 204 2.69 0.54 -17.97
CA GLY A 204 2.32 1.93 -18.26
C GLY A 204 3.43 2.99 -18.11
N GLY A 205 3.08 4.24 -18.43
CA GLY A 205 3.93 5.42 -18.16
C GLY A 205 3.98 5.79 -16.67
N VAL A 206 4.89 6.70 -16.28
CA VAL A 206 5.10 7.10 -14.86
C VAL A 206 3.83 7.55 -14.17
N VAL A 207 2.95 8.26 -14.87
CA VAL A 207 1.69 8.78 -14.30
C VAL A 207 0.73 7.65 -13.97
N GLU A 208 0.55 6.71 -14.90
CA GLU A 208 -0.31 5.54 -14.70
C GLU A 208 0.22 4.63 -13.59
N TRP A 209 1.54 4.40 -13.58
CA TRP A 209 2.22 3.67 -12.52
C TRP A 209 2.04 4.34 -11.15
N SER A 210 2.26 5.65 -11.08
CA SER A 210 2.10 6.41 -9.84
C SER A 210 0.66 6.41 -9.35
N TYR A 211 -0.30 6.52 -10.26
CA TYR A 211 -1.71 6.47 -9.93
C TYR A 211 -2.10 5.11 -9.33
N ALA A 212 -1.74 4.00 -9.98
CA ALA A 212 -2.02 2.65 -9.50
C ALA A 212 -1.42 2.40 -8.11
N VAL A 213 -0.12 2.68 -7.95
CA VAL A 213 0.57 2.52 -6.66
C VAL A 213 -0.07 3.36 -5.56
N VAL A 214 -0.41 4.62 -5.86
CA VAL A 214 -1.01 5.52 -4.86
C VAL A 214 -2.43 5.08 -4.51
N SER A 215 -3.27 4.70 -5.49
CA SER A 215 -4.64 4.25 -5.21
C SER A 215 -4.66 3.01 -4.32
N ASP A 216 -3.78 2.06 -4.60
CA ASP A 216 -3.71 0.79 -3.86
C ASP A 216 -3.13 0.98 -2.46
N VAL A 217 -2.23 1.93 -2.27
CA VAL A 217 -1.79 2.29 -0.90
C VAL A 217 -2.91 3.01 -0.14
N VAL A 218 -3.57 3.98 -0.77
CA VAL A 218 -4.56 4.85 -0.13
C VAL A 218 -5.79 4.07 0.32
N ILE A 219 -6.25 3.07 -0.45
CA ILE A 219 -7.41 2.26 -0.09
C ILE A 219 -7.21 1.44 1.20
N TRP A 220 -5.97 1.14 1.59
CA TRP A 220 -5.69 0.38 2.81
C TRP A 220 -5.42 1.26 4.05
N ILE A 221 -5.17 2.57 3.87
CA ILE A 221 -4.95 3.50 4.99
C ILE A 221 -6.15 3.56 5.94
N PRO A 222 -7.42 3.74 5.49
CA PRO A 222 -8.58 3.78 6.39
C PRO A 222 -8.76 2.49 7.19
N PHE A 223 -8.56 1.34 6.56
CA PHE A 223 -8.66 0.03 7.21
C PHE A 223 -7.65 -0.11 8.35
N ALA A 224 -6.38 0.18 8.07
CA ALA A 224 -5.32 0.12 9.07
C ALA A 224 -5.49 1.19 10.16
N TRP A 225 -5.98 2.39 9.80
CA TRP A 225 -6.28 3.43 10.78
C TRP A 225 -7.37 2.96 11.77
N LEU A 226 -8.47 2.40 11.28
CA LEU A 226 -9.55 1.89 12.12
C LEU A 226 -9.09 0.75 13.04
N LEU A 227 -8.20 -0.15 12.56
CA LEU A 227 -7.56 -1.15 13.40
C LEU A 227 -6.74 -0.52 14.53
N ARG A 228 -5.95 0.51 14.24
CA ARG A 228 -5.13 1.19 15.26
C ARG A 228 -6.01 1.89 16.29
N LEU A 229 -7.07 2.58 15.86
CA LEU A 229 -8.04 3.20 16.76
C LEU A 229 -8.81 2.16 17.60
N ALA A 230 -9.03 0.96 17.07
CA ALA A 230 -9.63 -0.15 17.82
C ALA A 230 -8.66 -0.82 18.83
N GLY A 231 -7.45 -0.27 19.01
CA GLY A 231 -6.48 -0.69 20.03
C GLY A 231 -5.48 -1.75 19.57
N TYR A 232 -5.43 -2.09 18.27
CA TYR A 232 -4.47 -3.06 17.76
C TYR A 232 -3.05 -2.46 17.69
N SER A 233 -2.04 -3.27 18.05
CA SER A 233 -0.63 -2.87 17.92
C SER A 233 -0.24 -2.66 16.45
N SER A 234 0.83 -1.92 16.16
CA SER A 234 1.28 -1.66 14.78
C SER A 234 1.53 -2.96 14.03
N ARG A 235 2.17 -3.93 14.68
CA ARG A 235 2.48 -5.24 14.10
C ARG A 235 1.22 -6.02 13.74
N ARG A 236 0.23 -6.07 14.65
CA ARG A 236 -1.04 -6.74 14.39
C ARG A 236 -1.83 -6.03 13.28
N THR A 237 -1.76 -4.71 13.23
CA THR A 237 -2.45 -3.93 12.18
C THR A 237 -1.88 -4.26 10.80
N VAL A 238 -0.55 -4.22 10.65
CA VAL A 238 0.11 -4.60 9.40
C VAL A 238 -0.24 -6.04 9.03
N PHE A 239 -0.12 -6.99 9.97
CA PHE A 239 -0.45 -8.39 9.72
C PHE A 239 -1.90 -8.57 9.26
N LEU A 240 -2.87 -7.97 9.95
CA LEU A 240 -4.29 -8.09 9.59
C LEU A 240 -4.61 -7.42 8.26
N THR A 241 -3.92 -6.33 7.91
CA THR A 241 -4.11 -5.64 6.63
C THR A 241 -3.54 -6.48 5.47
N VAL A 242 -2.31 -6.98 5.62
CA VAL A 242 -1.70 -7.89 4.64
C VAL A 242 -2.50 -9.19 4.51
N ALA A 243 -3.00 -9.76 5.61
CA ALA A 243 -3.83 -10.96 5.57
C ALA A 243 -5.19 -10.70 4.91
N ALA A 244 -5.80 -9.53 5.14
CA ALA A 244 -7.03 -9.15 4.46
C ALA A 244 -6.80 -8.95 2.96
N ALA A 245 -5.72 -8.27 2.57
CA ALA A 245 -5.35 -8.09 1.16
C ALA A 245 -5.06 -9.44 0.48
N GLY A 246 -4.25 -10.30 1.11
CA GLY A 246 -3.98 -11.63 0.59
C GLY A 246 -5.23 -12.51 0.46
N LEU A 247 -6.22 -12.36 1.35
CA LEU A 247 -7.50 -13.05 1.21
C LEU A 247 -8.33 -12.51 0.04
N ILE A 248 -8.31 -11.19 -0.18
CA ILE A 248 -8.99 -10.55 -1.33
C ILE A 248 -8.34 -10.98 -2.64
N GLU A 249 -7.02 -10.92 -2.75
CA GLU A 249 -6.26 -11.39 -3.92
C GLU A 249 -6.52 -12.87 -4.19
N PHE A 250 -6.48 -13.69 -3.15
CA PHE A 250 -6.81 -15.11 -3.27
C PHE A 250 -8.24 -15.33 -3.77
N ALA A 251 -9.20 -14.51 -3.35
CA ALA A 251 -10.57 -14.60 -3.84
C ALA A 251 -10.69 -14.11 -5.29
N GLN A 252 -9.92 -13.09 -5.69
CA GLN A 252 -9.83 -12.60 -7.08
C GLN A 252 -9.19 -13.59 -8.03
N LEU A 253 -8.39 -14.55 -7.55
CA LEU A 253 -7.92 -15.68 -8.36
C LEU A 253 -9.10 -16.35 -9.09
N PHE A 254 -10.23 -16.53 -8.41
CA PHE A 254 -11.44 -17.17 -8.93
C PHE A 254 -12.34 -16.24 -9.74
N VAL A 255 -12.06 -14.94 -9.82
CA VAL A 255 -12.83 -13.98 -10.63
C VAL A 255 -12.16 -13.88 -11.99
N TYR A 256 -12.76 -14.44 -13.05
CA TYR A 256 -12.06 -14.62 -14.33
C TYR A 256 -11.58 -13.29 -14.92
N SER A 257 -12.41 -12.24 -14.87
CA SER A 257 -12.11 -10.91 -15.42
C SER A 257 -11.09 -10.08 -14.62
N ARG A 258 -10.72 -10.49 -13.40
CA ARG A 258 -9.82 -9.70 -12.53
C ARG A 258 -8.38 -10.18 -12.60
N VAL A 259 -7.44 -9.25 -12.59
CA VAL A 259 -6.03 -9.55 -12.34
C VAL A 259 -5.87 -9.86 -10.85
N SER A 260 -5.08 -10.89 -10.53
CA SER A 260 -4.58 -11.07 -9.16
C SER A 260 -3.08 -10.80 -9.16
N ASP A 261 -2.67 -9.84 -8.32
CA ASP A 261 -1.31 -9.31 -8.30
C ASP A 261 -0.75 -9.34 -6.87
N VAL A 262 0.40 -10.01 -6.71
CA VAL A 262 1.12 -10.04 -5.42
C VAL A 262 1.53 -8.63 -4.96
N THR A 263 1.68 -7.69 -5.91
CA THR A 263 1.95 -6.28 -5.64
C THR A 263 0.90 -5.66 -4.72
N ASP A 264 -0.38 -5.95 -4.92
CA ASP A 264 -1.48 -5.32 -4.19
C ASP A 264 -1.44 -5.69 -2.70
N ILE A 265 -0.99 -6.91 -2.39
CA ILE A 265 -0.73 -7.38 -1.02
C ILE A 265 0.40 -6.56 -0.37
N LEU A 266 1.46 -6.26 -1.13
CA LEU A 266 2.60 -5.47 -0.64
C LEU A 266 2.19 -4.01 -0.43
N LEU A 267 1.45 -3.42 -1.38
CA LEU A 267 0.94 -2.06 -1.31
C LEU A 267 -0.07 -1.88 -0.15
N ALA A 268 -0.88 -2.89 0.14
CA ALA A 268 -1.71 -2.92 1.35
C ALA A 268 -0.89 -2.84 2.64
N GLY A 269 0.25 -3.56 2.68
CA GLY A 269 1.21 -3.48 3.76
C GLY A 269 1.80 -2.08 3.92
N VAL A 270 2.15 -1.42 2.81
CA VAL A 270 2.62 -0.02 2.78
C VAL A 270 1.54 0.93 3.31
N GLY A 271 0.29 0.79 2.87
CA GLY A 271 -0.85 1.56 3.38
C GLY A 271 -1.03 1.40 4.89
N ALA A 272 -0.91 0.16 5.39
CA ALA A 272 -1.00 -0.12 6.82
C ALA A 272 0.13 0.50 7.63
N TRP A 273 1.33 0.51 7.05
CA TRP A 273 2.51 1.07 7.64
C TRP A 273 2.46 2.62 7.65
N LEU A 274 1.99 3.25 6.57
CA LEU A 274 1.79 4.70 6.45
C LEU A 274 0.65 5.24 7.34
N ALA A 275 -0.34 4.42 7.68
CA ALA A 275 -1.42 4.82 8.59
C ALA A 275 -0.89 5.34 9.94
N GLY A 276 0.25 4.81 10.43
CA GLY A 276 0.89 5.25 11.69
C GLY A 276 1.26 6.74 11.73
N PRO A 277 2.16 7.21 10.85
CA PRO A 277 2.52 8.62 10.73
C PRO A 277 1.32 9.53 10.42
N VAL A 278 0.44 9.11 9.50
CA VAL A 278 -0.76 9.88 9.13
C VAL A 278 -1.63 10.14 10.36
N MET A 279 -1.92 9.11 11.16
CA MET A 279 -2.62 9.29 12.44
C MET A 279 -1.95 10.29 13.36
N ALA A 280 -0.62 10.25 13.49
CA ALA A 280 0.10 11.15 14.38
C ALA A 280 0.02 12.62 13.95
N VAL A 281 -0.03 12.90 12.63
CA VAL A 281 -0.33 14.25 12.11
C VAL A 281 -1.73 14.65 12.55
N PHE A 282 -2.72 13.80 12.27
CA PHE A 282 -4.13 14.07 12.55
C PHE A 282 -4.38 14.29 14.05
N GLU A 283 -3.88 13.41 14.92
CA GLU A 283 -4.00 13.57 16.38
C GLU A 283 -3.36 14.86 16.87
N ARG A 284 -2.17 15.22 16.36
CA ARG A 284 -1.49 16.46 16.78
C ARG A 284 -2.26 17.69 16.32
N ALA A 285 -2.79 17.67 15.10
CA ALA A 285 -3.65 18.73 14.58
C ALA A 285 -4.96 18.82 15.37
N ALA A 286 -5.53 17.68 15.78
CA ALA A 286 -6.75 17.61 16.60
C ALA A 286 -6.52 18.22 17.98
N ARG A 287 -5.46 17.79 18.70
CA ARG A 287 -5.11 18.29 20.04
C ARG A 287 -4.83 19.80 20.05
N ARG A 288 -4.26 20.33 18.97
CA ARG A 288 -3.98 21.76 18.82
C ARG A 288 -5.17 22.58 18.32
N GLY A 289 -6.36 21.97 18.18
CA GLY A 289 -7.56 22.62 17.64
C GLY A 289 -7.47 23.02 16.16
N ARG A 290 -6.38 22.65 15.47
CA ARG A 290 -6.11 23.08 14.08
C ARG A 290 -7.01 22.36 13.08
N LEU A 291 -7.46 21.13 13.35
CA LEU A 291 -8.32 20.42 12.41
C LEU A 291 -9.60 21.20 12.10
N ALA A 292 -10.25 21.81 13.10
CA ALA A 292 -11.44 22.61 12.87
C ALA A 292 -11.13 23.89 12.07
N ALA A 293 -9.98 24.53 12.34
CA ALA A 293 -9.53 25.70 11.62
C ALA A 293 -9.21 25.42 10.14
N TRP A 294 -8.65 24.24 9.83
CA TRP A 294 -8.29 23.83 8.47
C TRP A 294 -9.46 23.20 7.73
N ALA A 295 -10.44 22.62 8.45
CA ALA A 295 -11.62 22.02 7.85
C ALA A 295 -12.50 23.04 7.11
N GLY A 296 -12.56 24.30 7.57
CA GLY A 296 -13.29 25.36 6.89
C GLY A 296 -12.77 25.64 5.48
N PRO A 297 -11.52 26.07 5.31
CA PRO A 297 -10.87 26.19 4.02
C PRO A 297 -10.87 24.86 3.24
N GLY A 298 -10.73 23.73 3.94
CA GLY A 298 -10.77 22.40 3.35
C GLY A 298 -12.09 22.08 2.65
N VAL A 299 -13.25 22.45 3.22
CA VAL A 299 -14.56 22.28 2.56
C VAL A 299 -14.61 23.05 1.25
N VAL A 300 -14.09 24.28 1.22
CA VAL A 300 -14.06 25.11 0.00
C VAL A 300 -13.09 24.53 -1.03
N ALA A 301 -11.87 24.22 -0.61
CA ALA A 301 -10.84 23.64 -1.49
C ALA A 301 -11.29 22.30 -2.08
N TRP A 302 -11.90 21.42 -1.28
CA TRP A 302 -12.43 20.16 -1.77
C TRP A 302 -13.65 20.33 -2.66
N GLY A 303 -14.55 21.29 -2.33
CA GLY A 303 -15.66 21.65 -3.21
C GLY A 303 -15.19 22.11 -4.59
N LEU A 304 -14.15 22.95 -4.64
CA LEU A 304 -13.52 23.37 -5.90
C LEU A 304 -12.83 22.20 -6.62
N ALA A 305 -12.18 21.29 -5.88
CA ALA A 305 -11.59 20.09 -6.46
C ALA A 305 -12.64 19.17 -7.08
N LEU A 306 -13.82 19.02 -6.46
CA LEU A 306 -14.94 18.28 -7.04
C LEU A 306 -15.39 18.90 -8.37
N LEU A 307 -15.60 20.21 -8.40
CA LEU A 307 -15.93 20.89 -9.66
C LEU A 307 -14.84 20.67 -10.71
N ALA A 308 -13.57 20.78 -10.32
CA ALA A 308 -12.46 20.60 -11.24
C ALA A 308 -12.37 19.18 -11.83
N VAL A 309 -12.58 18.15 -11.00
CA VAL A 309 -12.52 16.74 -11.43
C VAL A 309 -13.71 16.37 -12.30
N PHE A 310 -14.93 16.76 -11.90
CA PHE A 310 -16.14 16.35 -12.62
C PHE A 310 -16.41 17.19 -13.87
N TRP A 311 -15.89 18.42 -13.94
CA TRP A 311 -16.02 19.27 -15.11
C TRP A 311 -14.87 19.13 -16.12
N TRP A 312 -13.81 18.39 -15.82
CA TRP A 312 -12.76 18.10 -16.80
C TRP A 312 -13.35 17.39 -18.04
N PRO A 313 -13.04 17.83 -19.28
CA PRO A 313 -11.95 18.74 -19.69
C PRO A 313 -12.27 20.26 -19.74
N PHE A 314 -13.37 20.71 -19.14
CA PHE A 314 -13.85 22.10 -19.10
C PHE A 314 -14.24 22.70 -20.47
N ASP A 315 -14.65 21.85 -21.39
CA ASP A 315 -15.15 22.19 -22.73
C ASP A 315 -16.62 22.63 -22.70
N PHE A 316 -16.91 23.68 -21.93
CA PHE A 316 -18.29 24.16 -21.77
C PHE A 316 -18.87 24.73 -23.05
N ASP A 317 -19.97 24.12 -23.50
CA ASP A 317 -20.80 24.56 -24.60
C ASP A 317 -22.08 25.23 -24.07
N PHE A 318 -21.99 26.55 -23.91
CA PHE A 318 -23.12 27.39 -23.52
C PHE A 318 -24.06 27.73 -24.68
N VAL A 319 -23.63 27.50 -25.93
CA VAL A 319 -24.37 27.88 -27.14
C VAL A 319 -25.41 26.83 -27.48
N HIS A 320 -25.06 25.55 -27.34
CA HIS A 320 -25.94 24.42 -27.60
C HIS A 320 -26.53 23.81 -26.33
N LEU A 321 -26.66 24.61 -25.25
CA LEU A 321 -27.49 24.23 -24.11
C LEU A 321 -28.96 24.18 -24.56
N GLY A 322 -29.35 23.06 -25.15
CA GLY A 322 -30.71 22.86 -25.58
C GLY A 322 -31.59 22.58 -24.37
N ALA A 323 -32.79 23.17 -24.32
CA ALA A 323 -33.88 22.73 -23.44
C ALA A 323 -34.06 21.19 -23.46
N ALA A 324 -33.68 20.55 -24.58
CA ALA A 324 -33.57 19.11 -24.77
C ALA A 324 -32.68 18.38 -23.73
N ARG A 325 -31.52 18.92 -23.35
CA ARG A 325 -30.62 18.28 -22.36
C ARG A 325 -31.20 18.35 -20.96
N VAL A 326 -31.78 19.49 -20.59
CA VAL A 326 -32.47 19.67 -19.31
C VAL A 326 -33.70 18.76 -19.25
N SER A 327 -34.50 18.69 -20.32
CA SER A 327 -35.63 17.77 -20.38
C SER A 327 -35.22 16.31 -20.38
N ALA A 328 -34.08 15.97 -20.99
CA ALA A 328 -33.54 14.61 -20.95
C ALA A 328 -33.10 14.21 -19.53
N MET A 329 -32.37 15.09 -18.82
CA MET A 329 -31.98 14.85 -17.42
C MET A 329 -33.21 14.69 -16.52
N ALA A 330 -34.23 15.55 -16.68
CA ALA A 330 -35.46 15.48 -15.89
C ALA A 330 -36.38 14.32 -16.27
N GLY A 331 -36.35 13.87 -17.53
CA GLY A 331 -37.19 12.80 -18.05
C GLY A 331 -36.62 11.39 -17.85
N ARG A 332 -35.32 11.27 -17.55
CA ARG A 332 -34.68 9.98 -17.25
C ARG A 332 -35.21 9.39 -15.94
N THR A 333 -35.37 8.08 -15.96
CA THR A 333 -35.75 7.32 -14.78
C THR A 333 -34.53 7.10 -13.88
N LEU A 334 -34.76 6.97 -12.57
CA LEU A 334 -33.65 6.74 -11.63
C LEU A 334 -32.95 5.40 -11.97
N PHE A 335 -31.62 5.42 -11.97
CA PHE A 335 -30.73 4.31 -12.33
C PHE A 335 -30.79 3.85 -13.80
N GLU A 336 -31.44 4.60 -14.70
CA GLU A 336 -31.50 4.26 -16.13
C GLU A 336 -30.11 4.18 -16.77
N THR A 337 -29.25 5.17 -16.51
CA THR A 337 -27.86 5.18 -17.03
C THR A 337 -27.04 4.00 -16.51
N TYR A 338 -27.30 3.55 -15.27
CA TYR A 338 -26.63 2.42 -14.65
C TYR A 338 -27.10 1.07 -15.20
N TYR A 339 -28.32 0.99 -15.70
CA TYR A 339 -28.87 -0.23 -16.30
C TYR A 339 -28.21 -0.57 -17.64
N PHE A 340 -27.80 0.43 -18.42
CA PHE A 340 -27.21 0.22 -19.75
C PHE A 340 -25.69 0.07 -19.76
N THR A 341 -25.05 0.08 -18.60
CA THR A 341 -23.62 -0.18 -18.45
C THR A 341 -23.40 -1.54 -17.78
N SER A 342 -22.22 -2.13 -17.92
CA SER A 342 -21.90 -3.38 -17.21
C SER A 342 -21.98 -3.19 -15.69
N GLU A 343 -22.26 -4.27 -14.97
CA GLU A 343 -22.43 -4.31 -13.51
C GLU A 343 -21.17 -3.78 -12.81
N TYR A 344 -20.00 -4.12 -13.35
CA TYR A 344 -18.73 -3.63 -12.86
C TYR A 344 -18.58 -2.12 -13.05
N HIS A 345 -18.86 -1.60 -14.24
CA HIS A 345 -18.80 -0.16 -14.50
C HIS A 345 -19.82 0.62 -13.67
N ALA A 346 -21.07 0.12 -13.57
CA ALA A 346 -22.11 0.68 -12.71
C ALA A 346 -21.65 0.79 -11.26
N LEU A 347 -21.13 -0.29 -10.67
CA LEU A 347 -20.67 -0.26 -9.30
C LEU A 347 -19.46 0.67 -9.12
N ASN A 348 -18.50 0.64 -10.06
CA ASN A 348 -17.32 1.50 -10.00
C ASN A 348 -17.71 2.98 -10.06
N GLU A 349 -18.61 3.37 -10.96
CA GLU A 349 -19.17 4.72 -11.05
C GLU A 349 -19.84 5.16 -9.75
N LEU A 350 -20.69 4.29 -9.18
CA LEU A 350 -21.39 4.57 -7.93
C LEU A 350 -20.39 4.77 -6.77
N LEU A 351 -19.47 3.83 -6.59
CA LEU A 351 -18.48 3.90 -5.50
C LEU A 351 -17.53 5.07 -5.68
N ARG A 352 -17.14 5.39 -6.91
CA ARG A 352 -16.28 6.54 -7.22
C ARG A 352 -16.97 7.85 -6.82
N LYS A 353 -18.23 8.07 -7.21
CA LYS A 353 -19.01 9.27 -6.84
C LYS A 353 -19.20 9.38 -5.33
N VAL A 354 -19.56 8.28 -4.66
CA VAL A 354 -19.63 8.21 -3.20
C VAL A 354 -18.29 8.58 -2.56
N ALA A 355 -17.18 8.00 -3.05
CA ALA A 355 -15.85 8.21 -2.51
C ALA A 355 -15.35 9.66 -2.68
N PHE A 356 -15.64 10.31 -3.82
CA PHE A 356 -15.27 11.71 -4.05
C PHE A 356 -16.05 12.67 -3.14
N PHE A 357 -17.34 12.41 -2.91
CA PHE A 357 -18.16 13.29 -2.06
C PHE A 357 -18.02 13.01 -0.55
N LEU A 358 -17.56 11.81 -0.16
CA LEU A 358 -17.38 11.43 1.25
C LEU A 358 -16.47 12.40 2.03
N PRO A 359 -15.29 12.84 1.54
CA PRO A 359 -14.45 13.82 2.22
C PRO A 359 -15.14 15.15 2.52
N LEU A 360 -16.07 15.62 1.66
CA LEU A 360 -16.83 16.84 1.91
C LEU A 360 -17.63 16.75 3.22
N GLY A 361 -18.26 15.58 3.43
CA GLY A 361 -18.97 15.25 4.67
C GLY A 361 -18.05 15.16 5.89
N VAL A 362 -16.88 14.54 5.73
CA VAL A 362 -15.87 14.41 6.78
C VAL A 362 -15.35 15.79 7.22
N LEU A 363 -15.01 16.65 6.27
CA LEU A 363 -14.54 18.01 6.54
C LEU A 363 -15.63 18.85 7.22
N TRP A 364 -16.88 18.74 6.77
CA TRP A 364 -18.00 19.40 7.44
C TRP A 364 -18.18 18.94 8.89
N ALA A 365 -17.99 17.64 9.16
CA ALA A 365 -18.02 17.08 10.51
C ALA A 365 -16.89 17.63 11.38
N LEU A 366 -15.67 17.69 10.86
CA LEU A 366 -14.48 18.19 11.56
C LEU A 366 -14.56 19.69 11.87
N ARG A 367 -15.24 20.47 11.02
CA ARG A 367 -15.57 21.88 11.27
C ARG A 367 -16.60 22.05 12.42
N GLY A 368 -17.30 20.98 12.80
CA GLY A 368 -18.40 21.06 13.77
C GLY A 368 -19.74 21.51 13.15
N GLY A 369 -19.89 21.38 11.82
CA GLY A 369 -21.09 21.80 11.10
C GLY A 369 -22.34 20.98 11.47
N ARG A 370 -23.51 21.62 11.45
CA ARG A 370 -24.82 20.98 11.74
C ARG A 370 -25.27 20.12 10.56
N ARG A 371 -26.09 19.08 10.82
CA ARG A 371 -26.60 18.18 9.77
C ARG A 371 -27.43 18.92 8.74
N GLY A 372 -28.40 19.73 9.15
CA GLY A 372 -29.31 20.43 8.23
C GLY A 372 -28.58 21.34 7.24
N THR A 373 -27.74 22.25 7.74
CA THR A 373 -26.89 23.11 6.90
C THR A 373 -25.92 22.33 6.03
N GLY A 374 -25.40 21.19 6.53
CA GLY A 374 -24.55 20.29 5.74
C GLY A 374 -25.31 19.65 4.60
N THR A 375 -26.54 19.17 4.83
CA THR A 375 -27.41 18.61 3.78
C THR A 375 -27.65 19.62 2.67
N VAL A 376 -27.94 20.89 3.02
CA VAL A 376 -28.11 21.95 2.01
C VAL A 376 -26.83 22.14 1.20
N LEU A 377 -25.67 22.23 1.86
CA LEU A 377 -24.38 22.33 1.18
C LEU A 377 -24.15 21.15 0.23
N PHE A 378 -24.32 19.91 0.69
CA PHE A 378 -24.02 18.72 -0.10
C PHE A 378 -24.92 18.58 -1.31
N VAL A 379 -26.22 18.81 -1.14
CA VAL A 379 -27.19 18.82 -2.25
C VAL A 379 -26.88 19.96 -3.22
N SER A 380 -26.54 21.14 -2.73
CA SER A 380 -26.18 22.28 -3.59
C SER A 380 -24.91 22.01 -4.38
N THR A 381 -23.90 21.36 -3.79
CA THR A 381 -22.67 20.97 -4.48
C THR A 381 -22.93 19.91 -5.54
N ALA A 382 -23.72 18.87 -5.24
CA ALA A 382 -24.11 17.85 -6.22
C ALA A 382 -24.93 18.47 -7.39
N MET A 383 -25.89 19.34 -7.07
CA MET A 383 -26.65 20.10 -8.06
C MET A 383 -25.75 20.96 -8.95
N LEU A 384 -24.70 21.57 -8.38
CA LEU A 384 -23.75 22.36 -9.15
C LEU A 384 -22.89 21.49 -10.05
N VAL A 385 -22.41 20.34 -9.56
CA VAL A 385 -21.61 19.38 -10.34
C VAL A 385 -22.42 18.89 -11.54
N GLU A 386 -23.57 18.28 -11.29
CA GLU A 386 -24.45 17.72 -12.33
C GLU A 386 -25.04 18.81 -13.24
N GLY A 387 -25.38 19.97 -12.66
CA GLY A 387 -25.85 21.13 -13.42
C GLY A 387 -24.79 21.67 -14.38
N GLY A 388 -23.51 21.65 -13.99
CA GLY A 388 -22.40 22.02 -14.88
C GLY A 388 -22.17 21.00 -15.99
N GLN A 389 -22.40 19.70 -15.73
CA GLN A 389 -22.29 18.65 -16.75
C GLN A 389 -23.30 18.80 -17.89
N LEU A 390 -24.44 19.48 -17.68
CA LEU A 390 -25.39 19.79 -18.75
C LEU A 390 -24.74 20.60 -19.89
N PHE A 391 -23.76 21.43 -19.55
CA PHE A 391 -23.02 22.29 -20.47
C PHE A 391 -21.80 21.59 -21.08
N LEU A 392 -21.48 20.36 -20.70
CA LEU A 392 -20.33 19.62 -21.22
C LEU A 392 -20.80 18.63 -22.30
N PRO A 393 -20.30 18.71 -23.55
CA PRO A 393 -20.75 17.85 -24.64
C PRO A 393 -20.60 16.36 -24.38
N GLU A 394 -19.47 15.96 -23.76
CA GLU A 394 -19.08 14.56 -23.52
C GLU A 394 -19.63 13.99 -22.20
N LYS A 395 -20.35 14.78 -21.40
CA LYS A 395 -20.88 14.37 -20.09
C LYS A 395 -22.39 14.21 -20.11
N VAL A 396 -22.86 13.36 -19.23
CA VAL A 396 -24.26 12.96 -19.14
C VAL A 396 -24.74 13.28 -17.73
N ALA A 397 -25.46 14.39 -17.57
CA ALA A 397 -26.04 14.76 -16.29
C ALA A 397 -27.19 13.83 -15.89
N ASP A 398 -27.24 13.39 -14.64
CA ASP A 398 -28.22 12.43 -14.13
C ASP A 398 -28.70 12.79 -12.71
N VAL A 399 -30.01 12.76 -12.48
CA VAL A 399 -30.59 12.98 -11.14
C VAL A 399 -30.14 11.87 -10.16
N THR A 400 -29.95 10.66 -10.66
CA THR A 400 -29.41 9.52 -9.91
C THR A 400 -28.03 9.85 -9.36
N ASP A 401 -27.17 10.46 -10.17
CA ASP A 401 -25.82 10.85 -9.76
C ASP A 401 -25.84 11.92 -8.68
N MET A 402 -26.66 12.95 -8.86
CA MET A 402 -26.87 13.99 -7.84
C MET A 402 -27.27 13.39 -6.47
N LEU A 403 -28.15 12.38 -6.47
CA LEU A 403 -28.57 11.67 -5.26
C LEU A 403 -27.43 10.82 -4.66
N ILE A 404 -26.68 10.11 -5.50
CA ILE A 404 -25.53 9.29 -5.09
C ILE A 404 -24.45 10.17 -4.45
N GLU A 405 -24.09 11.28 -5.09
CA GLU A 405 -23.12 12.26 -4.62
C GLU A 405 -23.51 12.87 -3.27
N ALA A 406 -24.75 13.38 -3.16
CA ALA A 406 -25.26 13.92 -1.89
C ALA A 406 -25.29 12.85 -0.79
N SER A 407 -25.63 11.60 -1.13
CA SER A 407 -25.61 10.48 -0.19
C SER A 407 -24.19 10.15 0.29
N GLY A 408 -23.18 10.26 -0.58
CA GLY A 408 -21.77 10.07 -0.24
C GLY A 408 -21.29 11.08 0.78
N ALA A 409 -21.61 12.36 0.60
CA ALA A 409 -21.29 13.40 1.58
C ALA A 409 -22.04 13.21 2.92
N LEU A 410 -23.31 12.79 2.88
CA LEU A 410 -24.06 12.45 4.10
C LEU A 410 -23.47 11.24 4.84
N LEU A 411 -23.02 10.23 4.10
CA LEU A 411 -22.32 9.07 4.64
C LEU A 411 -21.00 9.49 5.29
N GLY A 412 -20.22 10.35 4.65
CA GLY A 412 -18.99 10.92 5.22
C GLY A 412 -19.23 11.68 6.53
N LEU A 413 -20.26 12.52 6.57
CA LEU A 413 -20.68 13.24 7.79
C LEU A 413 -21.08 12.27 8.91
N TRP A 414 -21.84 11.23 8.57
CA TRP A 414 -22.29 10.22 9.52
C TRP A 414 -21.10 9.40 10.07
N LEU A 415 -20.24 8.88 9.20
CA LEU A 415 -19.04 8.11 9.57
C LEU A 415 -18.09 8.94 10.44
N ALA A 416 -17.75 10.15 10.01
CA ALA A 416 -16.82 11.02 10.73
C ALA A 416 -17.28 11.30 12.16
N ARG A 417 -18.56 11.64 12.36
CA ARG A 417 -19.10 11.86 13.71
C ARG A 417 -19.05 10.60 14.57
N ARG A 418 -19.26 9.42 13.99
CA ARG A 418 -19.20 8.14 14.70
C ARG A 418 -17.77 7.79 15.11
N VAL A 419 -16.80 8.02 14.23
CA VAL A 419 -15.37 7.84 14.49
C VAL A 419 -14.88 8.84 15.53
N ILE A 420 -15.19 10.14 15.40
CA ILE A 420 -14.82 11.19 16.36
C ILE A 420 -15.37 10.86 17.75
N LYS A 421 -16.66 10.54 17.85
CA LYS A 421 -17.31 10.18 19.13
C LYS A 421 -16.70 8.89 19.72
N ALA A 422 -16.35 7.92 18.89
CA ALA A 422 -15.70 6.70 19.34
C ALA A 422 -14.28 6.94 19.85
N ALA A 423 -13.50 7.76 19.13
CA ALA A 423 -12.14 8.13 19.49
C ALA A 423 -12.08 8.93 20.79
N GLN A 424 -13.02 9.87 21.00
CA GLN A 424 -13.15 10.63 22.25
C GLN A 424 -13.55 9.76 23.45
N ALA A 425 -14.24 8.64 23.23
CA ALA A 425 -14.67 7.72 24.28
C ALA A 425 -13.60 6.68 24.66
N LEU A 426 -12.44 6.68 23.99
CA LEU A 426 -11.33 5.82 24.37
C LEU A 426 -10.61 6.40 25.60
N PRO A 427 -10.25 5.58 26.59
CA PRO A 427 -9.47 6.04 27.74
C PRO A 427 -8.19 6.71 27.25
N THR A 428 -7.92 7.94 27.70
CA THR A 428 -6.65 8.65 27.49
C THR A 428 -5.50 8.06 28.30
N GLY A 429 -5.50 6.75 28.54
CA GLY A 429 -4.53 6.03 29.39
C GLY A 429 -3.13 5.90 28.79
N GLY A 430 -2.87 6.57 27.66
CA GLY A 430 -1.55 6.59 27.02
C GLY A 430 -0.64 7.70 27.53
N ASP A 431 -1.17 8.80 28.06
CA ASP A 431 -0.33 9.96 28.42
C ASP A 431 0.31 9.81 29.81
N GLU A 432 -0.35 9.17 30.79
CA GLU A 432 0.29 8.91 32.08
C GLU A 432 1.30 7.75 32.01
N ALA A 433 1.06 6.69 31.24
CA ALA A 433 2.04 5.60 31.10
C ALA A 433 3.22 5.97 30.18
N ALA A 434 3.05 6.90 29.22
CA ALA A 434 4.14 7.44 28.42
C ALA A 434 4.96 8.51 29.16
N GLN A 435 4.36 9.19 30.15
CA GLN A 435 5.05 10.10 31.07
C GLN A 435 5.61 9.40 32.32
N ALA A 436 5.07 8.22 32.68
CA ALA A 436 5.53 7.35 33.75
C ALA A 436 6.41 6.18 33.27
N VAL A 437 6.95 6.27 32.06
CA VAL A 437 8.29 5.73 31.86
C VAL A 437 9.18 6.69 32.65
N PRO A 438 9.73 6.32 33.82
CA PRO A 438 10.72 7.17 34.47
C PRO A 438 11.72 7.52 33.38
N PRO A 439 12.17 8.79 33.23
CA PRO A 439 13.20 9.11 32.26
C PRO A 439 14.27 8.06 32.49
N ARG A 440 14.40 7.10 31.56
CA ARG A 440 15.40 6.04 31.69
C ARG A 440 16.63 6.84 31.93
N ALA A 441 17.17 6.77 33.14
CA ALA A 441 18.28 7.61 33.54
C ALA A 441 19.25 7.47 32.39
N ARG A 442 19.42 8.56 31.63
CA ARG A 442 20.52 8.66 30.68
C ARG A 442 21.74 8.80 31.57
N HIS A 443 22.09 7.71 32.25
CA HIS A 443 23.45 7.41 32.62
C HIS A 443 24.14 6.89 31.37
N ASP A 444 24.05 7.69 30.30
CA ASP A 444 25.11 7.75 29.33
C ASP A 444 26.16 8.64 30.01
N ALA A 445 27.01 8.05 30.85
CA ALA A 445 28.34 8.62 30.99
C ALA A 445 28.82 8.84 29.55
N PRO A 446 29.17 10.07 29.13
CA PRO A 446 29.60 10.30 27.77
C PRO A 446 30.77 9.37 27.51
N ALA A 447 30.57 8.35 26.67
CA ALA A 447 31.69 7.68 26.03
C ALA A 447 32.58 8.79 25.46
N PRO A 448 33.92 8.71 25.55
CA PRO A 448 34.76 9.84 25.21
C PRO A 448 34.51 10.19 23.74
N ARG A 449 33.74 11.25 23.47
CA ARG A 449 33.34 11.61 22.09
C ARG A 449 34.59 11.79 21.22
N ALA A 450 35.69 12.25 21.82
CA ALA A 450 36.99 12.38 21.19
C ALA A 450 37.58 11.03 20.72
N SER A 451 37.53 9.95 21.51
CA SER A 451 38.10 8.66 21.09
C SER A 451 37.26 7.98 20.01
N MET A 452 35.94 8.16 20.05
CA MET A 452 35.05 7.71 18.98
C MET A 452 35.28 8.49 17.68
N MET A 453 35.40 9.83 17.75
CA MET A 453 35.69 10.65 16.57
C MET A 453 37.06 10.31 15.97
N LEU A 454 38.11 10.17 16.78
CA LEU A 454 39.43 9.74 16.32
C LEU A 454 39.39 8.38 15.62
N ALA A 455 38.65 7.42 16.19
CA ALA A 455 38.52 6.09 15.61
C ALA A 455 37.73 6.10 14.27
N THR A 456 36.71 6.95 14.14
CA THR A 456 35.94 7.10 12.89
C THR A 456 36.69 7.86 11.80
N TRP A 457 37.49 8.87 12.17
CA TRP A 457 38.36 9.58 11.22
C TRP A 457 39.56 8.72 10.80
N GLY A 458 40.06 7.87 11.71
CA GLY A 458 41.10 6.88 11.42
C GLY A 458 40.66 5.86 10.37
N SER A 459 39.43 5.34 10.43
CA SER A 459 38.95 4.42 9.39
C SER A 459 38.74 5.11 8.04
N LEU A 460 38.31 6.37 8.01
CA LEU A 460 38.27 7.15 6.77
C LEU A 460 39.67 7.27 6.16
N LEU A 461 40.68 7.62 6.96
CA LEU A 461 42.06 7.75 6.48
C LEU A 461 42.57 6.43 5.87
N VAL A 462 42.30 5.29 6.51
CA VAL A 462 42.69 3.97 5.98
C VAL A 462 42.03 3.71 4.62
N VAL A 463 40.74 4.02 4.47
CA VAL A 463 40.03 3.85 3.19
C VAL A 463 40.59 4.78 2.13
N VAL A 464 40.83 6.05 2.44
CA VAL A 464 41.41 7.02 1.50
C VAL A 464 42.80 6.58 1.06
N LEU A 465 43.65 6.12 1.97
CA LEU A 465 44.98 5.60 1.64
C LEU A 465 44.90 4.35 0.75
N ALA A 466 44.00 3.41 1.06
CA ALA A 466 43.80 2.22 0.24
C ALA A 466 43.34 2.58 -1.18
N LEU A 467 42.39 3.52 -1.32
CA LEU A 467 41.90 3.99 -2.62
C LEU A 467 42.99 4.75 -3.40
N ALA A 468 43.81 5.57 -2.74
CA ALA A 468 44.88 6.32 -3.40
C ALA A 468 45.99 5.40 -3.96
N LEU A 469 46.22 4.24 -3.32
CA LEU A 469 47.21 3.25 -3.75
C LEU A 469 46.65 2.24 -4.77
N LEU A 470 45.33 2.07 -4.83
CA LEU A 470 44.66 1.05 -5.65
C LEU A 470 45.05 1.10 -7.14
N PRO A 471 45.11 2.27 -7.82
CA PRO A 471 45.45 2.31 -9.25
C PRO A 471 46.86 1.80 -9.57
N GLY A 472 47.77 1.78 -8.60
CA GLY A 472 49.14 1.30 -8.75
C GLY A 472 49.30 -0.21 -8.56
N VAL A 473 48.24 -0.94 -8.18
CA VAL A 473 48.32 -2.38 -7.92
C VAL A 473 48.18 -3.16 -9.25
N PRO A 474 49.13 -4.06 -9.57
CA PRO A 474 49.04 -4.90 -10.76
C PRO A 474 47.76 -5.76 -10.76
N GLY A 475 47.05 -5.75 -11.89
CA GLY A 475 45.84 -6.57 -12.07
C GLY A 475 44.52 -5.90 -11.69
N VAL A 476 44.54 -4.65 -11.18
CA VAL A 476 43.32 -3.86 -10.98
C VAL A 476 42.61 -3.62 -12.33
N PRO A 477 41.28 -3.81 -12.39
CA PRO A 477 40.50 -3.61 -13.62
C PRO A 477 40.69 -2.21 -14.24
N TYR A 478 40.64 -2.11 -15.58
CA TYR A 478 40.87 -0.83 -16.29
C TYR A 478 39.88 0.26 -15.86
N ASN A 479 38.59 -0.07 -15.77
CA ASN A 479 37.52 0.83 -15.34
C ASN A 479 37.75 1.43 -13.94
N VAL A 480 38.36 0.67 -13.03
CA VAL A 480 38.71 1.18 -11.70
C VAL A 480 39.93 2.10 -11.77
N ARG A 481 40.91 1.83 -12.65
CA ARG A 481 42.11 2.67 -12.80
C ARG A 481 41.78 4.02 -13.45
N GLU A 482 40.94 4.01 -14.48
CA GLU A 482 40.49 5.20 -15.23
C GLU A 482 39.80 6.23 -14.32
N LEU A 483 39.08 5.77 -13.27
CA LEU A 483 38.38 6.63 -12.32
C LEU A 483 39.28 7.63 -11.59
N PHE A 484 40.54 7.28 -11.31
CA PHE A 484 41.41 8.05 -10.42
C PHE A 484 42.29 9.09 -11.13
N GLY A 485 42.47 8.98 -12.45
CA GLY A 485 43.40 9.82 -13.20
C GLY A 485 44.84 9.80 -12.64
N ASP A 486 45.62 10.82 -13.04
CA ASP A 486 47.05 10.92 -12.72
C ASP A 486 47.39 12.09 -11.79
N GLY A 487 48.50 11.94 -11.05
CA GLY A 487 49.07 12.99 -10.21
C GLY A 487 48.18 13.39 -9.02
N VAL A 488 47.98 14.70 -8.84
CA VAL A 488 47.26 15.27 -7.68
C VAL A 488 45.76 14.97 -7.73
N ALA A 489 45.18 14.82 -8.93
CA ALA A 489 43.77 14.46 -9.10
C ALA A 489 43.43 13.13 -8.41
N ARG A 490 44.34 12.16 -8.44
CA ARG A 490 44.20 10.86 -7.76
C ARG A 490 43.92 10.99 -6.27
N LEU A 491 44.59 11.92 -5.58
CA LEU A 491 44.39 12.12 -4.15
C LEU A 491 43.02 12.75 -3.86
N PHE A 492 42.59 13.71 -4.67
CA PHE A 492 41.27 14.32 -4.53
C PHE A 492 40.16 13.30 -4.80
N VAL A 493 40.28 12.48 -5.85
CA VAL A 493 39.33 11.40 -6.15
C VAL A 493 39.27 10.41 -4.99
N ALA A 494 40.43 9.96 -4.49
CA ALA A 494 40.48 9.03 -3.36
C ALA A 494 39.85 9.62 -2.08
N LEU A 495 40.02 10.92 -1.83
CA LEU A 495 39.43 11.61 -0.68
C LEU A 495 37.91 11.74 -0.82
N ALA A 496 37.44 12.18 -2.00
CA ALA A 496 36.01 12.31 -2.31
C ALA A 496 35.30 10.96 -2.26
N LEU A 497 35.83 9.94 -2.95
CA LEU A 497 35.27 8.59 -2.96
C LEU A 497 35.36 7.91 -1.58
N GLY A 498 36.45 8.13 -0.84
CA GLY A 498 36.60 7.63 0.52
C GLY A 498 35.56 8.23 1.47
N ALA A 499 35.32 9.55 1.38
CA ALA A 499 34.29 10.22 2.16
C ALA A 499 32.88 9.72 1.79
N TYR A 500 32.61 9.50 0.51
CA TYR A 500 31.35 8.94 0.01
C TYR A 500 31.10 7.50 0.49
N ILE A 501 32.09 6.61 0.39
CA ILE A 501 31.98 5.23 0.89
C ILE A 501 31.82 5.23 2.42
N TRP A 502 32.52 6.13 3.11
CA TRP A 502 32.39 6.29 4.56
C TRP A 502 30.99 6.74 4.97
N SER A 503 30.36 7.67 4.24
CA SER A 503 28.99 8.11 4.52
C SER A 503 27.97 7.01 4.25
N LEU A 504 28.15 6.23 3.17
CA LEU A 504 27.32 5.05 2.91
C LEU A 504 27.43 3.98 4.01
N GLY A 505 28.60 3.82 4.63
CA GLY A 505 28.79 2.84 5.72
C GLY A 505 28.48 3.38 7.10
N VAL A 506 29.36 4.22 7.63
CA VAL A 506 29.25 4.76 9.00
C VAL A 506 28.05 5.72 9.09
N GLY A 507 27.82 6.55 8.07
CA GLY A 507 26.67 7.45 8.03
C GLY A 507 25.33 6.72 8.03
N ALA A 508 25.18 5.64 7.25
CA ALA A 508 23.99 4.79 7.28
C ALA A 508 23.75 4.20 8.68
N LEU A 509 24.79 3.69 9.34
CA LEU A 509 24.70 3.17 10.70
C LEU A 509 24.26 4.25 11.71
N MET A 510 24.79 5.47 11.59
CA MET A 510 24.37 6.62 12.42
C MET A 510 22.92 7.03 12.15
N LEU A 511 22.50 7.02 10.89
CA LEU A 511 21.12 7.33 10.49
C LEU A 511 20.13 6.33 11.13
N VAL A 512 20.42 5.03 11.02
CA VAL A 512 19.60 3.97 11.63
C VAL A 512 19.46 4.19 13.13
N GLU A 513 20.56 4.45 13.84
CA GLU A 513 20.52 4.67 15.29
C GLU A 513 19.71 5.92 15.67
N ARG A 514 19.81 6.99 14.87
CA ARG A 514 19.06 8.24 15.10
C ARG A 514 17.56 8.07 14.82
N LEU A 515 17.20 7.20 13.87
CA LEU A 515 15.82 6.92 13.51
C LEU A 515 15.20 5.78 14.33
N ALA A 516 15.99 4.98 15.03
CA ALA A 516 15.51 3.90 15.87
C ALA A 516 14.54 4.42 16.94
N GLY A 517 13.29 3.94 16.92
CA GLY A 517 12.24 4.38 17.83
C GLY A 517 11.59 5.73 17.48
N ASN A 518 12.04 6.38 16.40
CA ASN A 518 11.40 7.59 15.89
C ASN A 518 10.18 7.23 15.03
N ARG A 519 8.99 7.69 15.45
CA ARG A 519 7.73 7.50 14.70
C ARG A 519 7.71 8.15 13.31
N TRP A 520 8.64 9.06 13.02
CA TRP A 520 8.82 9.71 11.71
C TRP A 520 9.91 9.08 10.85
N ALA A 521 10.56 8.00 11.31
CA ALA A 521 11.59 7.31 10.54
C ALA A 521 11.14 7.01 9.11
N SER A 522 9.87 6.61 8.96
CA SER A 522 9.14 6.42 7.71
C SER A 522 9.29 7.56 6.70
N VAL A 523 9.15 8.81 7.14
CA VAL A 523 9.16 9.97 6.22
C VAL A 523 10.58 10.48 6.03
N VAL A 524 11.41 10.39 7.08
CA VAL A 524 12.76 10.92 7.07
C VAL A 524 13.71 10.07 6.21
N LEU A 525 13.51 8.75 6.14
CA LEU A 525 14.37 7.84 5.39
C LEU A 525 14.52 8.22 3.91
N PRO A 526 13.44 8.31 3.09
CA PRO A 526 13.58 8.62 1.67
C PRO A 526 14.18 10.02 1.47
N LEU A 527 13.81 11.01 2.29
CA LEU A 527 14.40 12.35 2.24
C LEU A 527 15.89 12.36 2.58
N ALA A 528 16.31 11.53 3.53
CA ALA A 528 17.72 11.41 3.91
C ALA A 528 18.55 10.74 2.80
N LEU A 529 17.99 9.76 2.09
CA LEU A 529 18.63 9.15 0.92
C LEU A 529 18.80 10.17 -0.22
N LEU A 530 17.74 10.94 -0.54
CA LEU A 530 17.83 11.98 -1.57
C LEU A 530 18.84 13.08 -1.20
N ALA A 531 18.85 13.51 0.07
CA ALA A 531 19.81 14.50 0.56
C ALA A 531 21.25 13.97 0.52
N HIS A 532 21.46 12.69 0.85
CA HIS A 532 22.75 12.03 0.74
C HIS A 532 23.22 11.99 -0.72
N GLY A 533 22.34 11.62 -1.65
CA GLY A 533 22.65 11.58 -3.08
C GLY A 533 23.02 12.95 -3.64
N LEU A 534 22.32 14.01 -3.25
CA LEU A 534 22.67 15.38 -3.67
C LEU A 534 24.05 15.81 -3.17
N ILE A 535 24.37 15.54 -1.90
CA ILE A 535 25.68 15.86 -1.33
C ILE A 535 26.78 15.01 -2.00
N GLY A 536 26.51 13.72 -2.24
CA GLY A 536 27.41 12.82 -2.94
C GLY A 536 27.68 13.26 -4.37
N PHE A 537 26.65 13.69 -5.10
CA PHE A 537 26.77 14.22 -6.45
C PHE A 537 27.69 15.44 -6.47
N LEU A 538 27.41 16.45 -5.63
CA LEU A 538 28.23 17.66 -5.57
C LEU A 538 29.69 17.38 -5.18
N LEU A 539 29.92 16.34 -4.37
CA LEU A 539 31.26 15.91 -3.97
C LEU A 539 32.02 15.22 -5.11
N LEU A 540 31.36 14.35 -5.88
CA LEU A 540 31.99 13.53 -6.92
C LEU A 540 32.06 14.24 -8.27
N ASP A 541 31.02 14.98 -8.66
CA ASP A 541 30.96 15.74 -9.93
C ASP A 541 32.13 16.73 -10.08
N ALA A 542 32.59 17.30 -8.96
CA ALA A 542 33.70 18.25 -8.96
C ALA A 542 35.09 17.62 -9.18
N VAL A 543 35.22 16.29 -9.06
CA VAL A 543 36.53 15.63 -8.92
C VAL A 543 36.69 14.41 -9.83
N VAL A 544 35.61 13.72 -10.14
CA VAL A 544 35.60 12.52 -11.00
C VAL A 544 35.57 12.94 -12.47
N PRO A 545 36.32 12.26 -13.37
CA PRO A 545 36.24 12.52 -14.81
C PRO A 545 34.81 12.36 -15.35
N LEU A 546 34.39 13.27 -16.23
CA LEU A 546 33.04 13.25 -16.82
C LEU A 546 32.75 11.95 -17.57
N GLU A 547 33.73 11.42 -18.31
CA GLU A 547 33.62 10.14 -19.02
C GLU A 547 33.29 8.98 -18.05
N SER A 548 33.92 8.95 -16.87
CA SER A 548 33.63 7.94 -15.85
C SER A 548 32.26 8.13 -15.18
N LEU A 549 31.74 9.36 -15.13
CA LEU A 549 30.37 9.62 -14.67
C LEU A 549 29.36 9.16 -15.72
N ASP A 550 29.60 9.46 -16.99
CA ASP A 550 28.76 9.06 -18.12
C ASP A 550 28.74 7.53 -18.30
N ASP A 551 29.85 6.84 -18.02
CA ASP A 551 29.91 5.38 -18.04
C ASP A 551 28.95 4.71 -17.05
N VAL A 552 28.67 5.38 -15.92
CA VAL A 552 27.83 4.85 -14.83
C VAL A 552 26.40 5.39 -14.91
N LEU A 553 26.22 6.68 -15.23
CA LEU A 553 24.93 7.36 -15.25
C LEU A 553 24.29 7.36 -16.65
N GLY A 554 25.07 7.13 -17.69
CA GLY A 554 24.68 7.34 -19.08
C GLY A 554 24.66 8.80 -19.48
N SER A 555 24.92 9.04 -20.77
CA SER A 555 24.88 10.37 -21.36
C SER A 555 23.47 11.00 -21.29
N PRO A 556 23.34 12.33 -21.17
CA PRO A 556 22.04 13.00 -21.12
C PRO A 556 21.26 12.84 -22.43
N VAL A 557 20.03 12.35 -22.36
CA VAL A 557 19.16 12.11 -23.53
C VAL A 557 17.75 12.66 -23.37
N LEU A 558 17.37 13.17 -22.19
CA LEU A 558 16.00 13.64 -21.91
C LEU A 558 15.74 15.07 -22.44
N GLY A 559 16.74 15.69 -23.09
CA GLY A 559 16.65 17.08 -23.57
C GLY A 559 16.65 18.11 -22.44
N TRP A 560 17.04 17.71 -21.24
CA TRP A 560 17.14 18.58 -20.06
C TRP A 560 18.53 19.24 -19.99
N VAL A 561 18.70 20.16 -19.04
CA VAL A 561 20.03 20.72 -18.72
C VAL A 561 20.92 19.59 -18.20
N ALA A 562 22.03 19.29 -18.90
CA ALA A 562 22.85 18.10 -18.66
C ALA A 562 23.24 17.86 -17.19
N PRO A 563 23.76 18.87 -16.43
CA PRO A 563 24.04 18.71 -15.00
C PRO A 563 22.83 18.29 -14.15
N LEU A 564 21.61 18.73 -14.53
CA LEU A 564 20.38 18.37 -13.82
C LEU A 564 20.01 16.90 -14.08
N GLU A 565 20.15 16.43 -15.33
CA GLU A 565 19.91 15.03 -15.68
C GLU A 565 20.91 14.10 -14.96
N HIS A 566 22.20 14.44 -14.98
CA HIS A 566 23.23 13.73 -14.21
C HIS A 566 22.95 13.69 -12.72
N ALA A 567 22.59 14.84 -12.13
CA ALA A 567 22.24 14.89 -10.72
C ALA A 567 21.09 13.93 -10.40
N LEU A 568 20.01 13.94 -11.19
CA LEU A 568 18.84 13.10 -10.93
C LEU A 568 19.14 11.61 -11.09
N ARG A 569 19.91 11.22 -12.10
CA ARG A 569 20.37 9.84 -12.27
C ARG A 569 21.30 9.40 -11.14
N PHE A 570 22.22 10.27 -10.73
CA PHE A 570 23.09 9.99 -9.59
C PHE A 570 22.29 9.85 -8.29
N LEU A 571 21.29 10.70 -8.05
CA LEU A 571 20.40 10.59 -6.90
C LEU A 571 19.70 9.22 -6.86
N ALA A 572 19.27 8.70 -8.01
CA ALA A 572 18.66 7.38 -8.09
C ALA A 572 19.70 6.27 -7.79
N LEU A 573 20.87 6.33 -8.40
CA LEU A 573 21.97 5.39 -8.15
C LEU A 573 22.39 5.38 -6.67
N ASP A 574 22.59 6.56 -6.08
CA ASP A 574 22.92 6.71 -4.67
C ASP A 574 21.80 6.20 -3.76
N ALA A 575 20.54 6.48 -4.10
CA ALA A 575 19.40 5.95 -3.36
C ALA A 575 19.38 4.42 -3.38
N MET A 576 19.79 3.77 -4.46
CA MET A 576 19.94 2.31 -4.53
C MET A 576 21.02 1.82 -3.54
N LEU A 577 22.22 2.43 -3.58
CA LEU A 577 23.35 2.06 -2.73
C LEU A 577 23.06 2.33 -1.24
N GLY A 578 22.55 3.52 -0.94
CA GLY A 578 22.14 3.94 0.40
C GLY A 578 21.00 3.08 0.94
N PHE A 579 20.01 2.72 0.12
CA PHE A 579 18.94 1.82 0.52
C PHE A 579 19.49 0.45 0.94
N ALA A 580 20.38 -0.16 0.15
CA ALA A 580 21.03 -1.42 0.51
C ALA A 580 21.82 -1.31 1.82
N ALA A 581 22.61 -0.24 1.98
CA ALA A 581 23.46 -0.02 3.14
C ALA A 581 22.64 0.20 4.44
N VAL A 582 21.65 1.10 4.41
CA VAL A 582 20.79 1.40 5.57
C VAL A 582 19.93 0.18 5.93
N THR A 583 19.45 -0.58 4.94
CA THR A 583 18.68 -1.81 5.18
C THR A 583 19.53 -2.87 5.87
N ALA A 584 20.76 -3.11 5.40
CA ALA A 584 21.69 -4.03 6.05
C ALA A 584 22.05 -3.56 7.48
N ALA A 585 22.38 -2.28 7.64
CA ALA A 585 22.70 -1.70 8.94
C ALA A 585 21.54 -1.82 9.94
N SER A 586 20.30 -1.55 9.51
CA SER A 586 19.12 -1.66 10.36
C SER A 586 18.85 -3.11 10.81
N LEU A 587 19.02 -4.09 9.91
CA LEU A 587 18.93 -5.51 10.26
C LEU A 587 19.99 -5.90 11.30
N LEU A 588 21.26 -5.54 11.05
CA LEU A 588 22.38 -5.84 11.93
C LEU A 588 22.21 -5.23 13.33
N VAL A 589 21.81 -3.96 13.40
CA VAL A 589 21.53 -3.28 14.68
C VAL A 589 20.35 -3.95 15.38
N SER A 590 19.30 -4.36 14.65
CA SER A 590 18.11 -4.99 15.24
C SER A 590 18.38 -6.35 15.87
N LEU A 591 19.26 -7.15 15.26
CA LEU A 591 19.66 -8.48 15.73
C LEU A 591 20.78 -8.45 16.77
N GLY A 592 21.43 -7.29 16.93
CA GLY A 592 22.45 -7.02 17.94
C GLY A 592 21.91 -6.92 19.37
N ARG A 593 22.81 -6.90 20.34
CA ARG A 593 22.44 -6.78 21.77
C ARG A 593 21.69 -5.45 22.04
N GLY A 594 20.40 -5.54 22.38
CA GLY A 594 19.58 -4.39 22.81
C GLY A 594 18.99 -3.52 21.68
N GLY A 595 18.80 -4.08 20.47
CA GLY A 595 18.44 -3.34 19.25
C GLY A 595 16.97 -3.31 18.83
N SER A 596 15.99 -3.58 19.70
CA SER A 596 14.58 -3.75 19.31
C SER A 596 13.95 -2.55 18.58
N ALA A 597 14.46 -1.34 18.80
CA ALA A 597 13.98 -0.12 18.15
C ALA A 597 14.41 0.00 16.67
N ALA A 598 15.54 -0.59 16.28
CA ALA A 598 16.04 -0.58 14.89
C ALA A 598 15.25 -1.53 13.99
N LEU A 599 14.57 -2.54 14.56
CA LEU A 599 13.68 -3.41 13.81
C LEU A 599 12.54 -2.63 13.13
N GLY A 600 12.07 -1.53 13.74
CA GLY A 600 11.07 -0.66 13.13
C GLY A 600 11.60 0.08 11.89
N VAL A 601 12.88 0.45 11.89
CA VAL A 601 13.56 1.08 10.74
C VAL A 601 13.76 0.06 9.62
N PHE A 602 14.18 -1.17 9.96
CA PHE A 602 14.30 -2.26 8.98
C PHE A 602 12.96 -2.57 8.31
N ILE A 603 11.90 -2.76 9.11
CA ILE A 603 10.55 -3.01 8.57
C ILE A 603 10.09 -1.83 7.71
N SER A 604 10.39 -0.59 8.12
CA SER A 604 10.10 0.59 7.32
C SER A 604 10.83 0.56 5.97
N LEU A 605 12.09 0.16 5.91
CA LEU A 605 12.84 0.08 4.65
C LEU A 605 12.29 -1.01 3.74
N VAL A 606 11.89 -2.15 4.29
CA VAL A 606 11.19 -3.20 3.51
C VAL A 606 9.91 -2.66 2.86
N PHE A 607 9.14 -1.83 3.55
CA PHE A 607 7.97 -1.16 2.96
C PHE A 607 8.34 -0.08 1.94
N HIS A 608 9.43 0.65 2.14
CA HIS A 608 9.92 1.57 1.12
C HIS A 608 10.39 0.85 -0.14
N ALA A 609 10.96 -0.35 -0.01
CA ALA A 609 11.42 -1.16 -1.15
C ALA A 609 10.30 -1.34 -2.18
N VAL A 610 9.06 -1.52 -1.71
CA VAL A 610 7.86 -1.74 -2.54
C VAL A 610 7.70 -0.65 -3.59
N TRP A 611 7.90 0.63 -3.26
CA TRP A 611 7.74 1.73 -4.21
C TRP A 611 9.05 2.29 -4.72
N LEU A 612 10.09 2.30 -3.88
CA LEU A 612 11.38 2.86 -4.22
C LEU A 612 12.10 2.00 -5.26
N CYS A 613 12.07 0.67 -5.13
CA CYS A 613 12.80 -0.20 -6.03
C CYS A 613 12.34 -0.07 -7.50
N PRO A 614 11.04 -0.16 -7.83
CA PRO A 614 10.59 0.06 -9.20
C PRO A 614 10.89 1.46 -9.74
N LEU A 615 10.79 2.50 -8.88
CA LEU A 615 11.11 3.88 -9.26
C LEU A 615 12.59 4.04 -9.62
N LEU A 616 13.47 3.43 -8.83
CA LEU A 616 14.91 3.44 -9.08
C LEU A 616 15.26 2.66 -10.35
N TYR A 617 14.63 1.50 -10.56
CA TYR A 617 14.78 0.75 -11.82
C TYR A 617 14.38 1.60 -13.04
N TRP A 618 13.24 2.27 -12.98
CA TRP A 618 12.81 3.14 -14.07
C TRP A 618 13.84 4.23 -14.40
N GLY A 619 14.33 4.95 -13.38
CA GLY A 619 15.28 6.04 -13.59
C GLY A 619 16.71 5.62 -13.96
N ILE A 620 17.19 4.49 -13.43
CA ILE A 620 18.59 4.03 -13.59
C ILE A 620 18.75 3.10 -14.80
N VAL A 621 17.71 2.36 -15.17
CA VAL A 621 17.80 1.33 -16.22
C VAL A 621 16.97 1.71 -17.43
N ARG A 622 15.67 1.99 -17.25
CA ARG A 622 14.76 2.20 -18.39
C ARG A 622 15.02 3.51 -19.14
N GLU A 623 15.28 4.58 -18.39
CA GLU A 623 15.50 5.93 -18.95
C GLU A 623 16.98 6.31 -19.07
N ALA A 624 17.90 5.42 -18.71
CA ALA A 624 19.32 5.67 -18.81
C ALA A 624 19.83 5.24 -20.19
N ALA A 625 20.43 6.16 -20.93
CA ALA A 625 21.12 5.86 -22.17
C ALA A 625 22.57 5.41 -21.90
N THR A 626 22.73 4.21 -21.32
CA THR A 626 24.04 3.58 -21.12
C THR A 626 23.97 2.08 -21.42
N ASP A 627 24.85 1.67 -22.32
CA ASP A 627 25.11 0.28 -22.64
C ASP A 627 25.71 -0.50 -21.45
N ASN A 628 26.49 0.17 -20.60
CA ASN A 628 27.10 -0.45 -19.42
C ASN A 628 26.09 -0.94 -18.37
N LEU A 629 24.85 -0.43 -18.34
CA LEU A 629 23.80 -0.98 -17.47
C LEU A 629 22.84 -1.89 -18.24
N THR A 630 22.45 -1.51 -19.46
CA THR A 630 21.45 -2.29 -20.22
C THR A 630 22.01 -3.59 -20.78
N GLU A 631 23.30 -3.63 -21.16
CA GLU A 631 23.94 -4.83 -21.71
C GLU A 631 24.61 -5.71 -20.64
N LEU A 632 25.09 -5.13 -19.53
CA LEU A 632 25.74 -5.91 -18.46
C LEU A 632 24.74 -6.66 -17.58
N LEU A 633 23.49 -6.18 -17.49
CA LEU A 633 22.43 -6.85 -16.76
C LEU A 633 21.72 -7.88 -17.64
N ARG A 634 21.43 -9.05 -17.06
CA ARG A 634 20.81 -10.16 -17.76
C ARG A 634 19.40 -9.83 -18.26
N ASP A 635 18.99 -10.49 -19.34
CA ASP A 635 17.64 -10.42 -19.92
C ASP A 635 17.28 -9.00 -20.38
N ASN A 636 18.24 -8.32 -21.03
CA ASN A 636 18.11 -6.93 -21.47
C ASN A 636 17.74 -5.99 -20.31
N ALA A 637 18.49 -6.14 -19.21
CA ALA A 637 18.27 -5.45 -17.95
C ALA A 637 16.85 -5.58 -17.37
N ALA A 638 16.28 -6.79 -17.39
CA ALA A 638 14.99 -7.06 -16.77
C ALA A 638 14.95 -6.66 -15.28
N PHE A 639 13.76 -6.31 -14.79
CA PHE A 639 13.54 -5.93 -13.38
C PHE A 639 14.03 -7.01 -12.39
N SER A 640 13.91 -8.29 -12.74
CA SER A 640 14.42 -9.42 -11.94
C SER A 640 15.94 -9.40 -11.79
N SER A 641 16.67 -9.13 -12.87
CA SER A 641 18.12 -9.02 -12.89
C SER A 641 18.59 -7.83 -12.08
N TRP A 642 17.89 -6.69 -12.20
CA TRP A 642 18.13 -5.51 -11.38
C TRP A 642 17.87 -5.77 -9.88
N LEU A 643 16.80 -6.49 -9.54
CA LEU A 643 16.49 -6.86 -8.15
C LEU A 643 17.55 -7.81 -7.58
N ALA A 644 18.08 -8.72 -8.39
CA ALA A 644 19.20 -9.58 -8.03
C ALA A 644 20.47 -8.75 -7.76
N LEU A 645 20.76 -7.72 -8.57
CA LEU A 645 21.87 -6.79 -8.32
C LEU A 645 21.70 -6.06 -6.97
N LEU A 646 20.51 -5.51 -6.71
CA LEU A 646 20.22 -4.86 -5.43
C LEU A 646 20.40 -5.83 -4.24
N GLY A 647 19.95 -7.08 -4.41
CA GLY A 647 20.15 -8.14 -3.42
C GLY A 647 21.63 -8.48 -3.19
N ALA A 648 22.45 -8.47 -4.25
CA ALA A 648 23.90 -8.69 -4.15
C ALA A 648 24.60 -7.54 -3.40
N LEU A 649 24.21 -6.29 -3.67
CA LEU A 649 24.69 -5.11 -2.96
C LEU A 649 24.32 -5.17 -1.47
N PHE A 650 23.05 -5.48 -1.16
CA PHE A 650 22.61 -5.71 0.22
C PHE A 650 23.41 -6.83 0.90
N GLY A 651 23.67 -7.94 0.21
CA GLY A 651 24.48 -9.05 0.71
C GLY A 651 25.90 -8.63 1.08
N THR A 652 26.51 -7.78 0.26
CA THR A 652 27.86 -7.23 0.51
C THR A 652 27.90 -6.40 1.79
N TRP A 653 26.92 -5.50 1.97
CA TRP A 653 26.78 -4.70 3.20
C TRP A 653 26.48 -5.56 4.43
N LEU A 654 25.62 -6.57 4.28
CA LEU A 654 25.27 -7.50 5.35
C LEU A 654 26.49 -8.30 5.80
N GLY A 655 27.28 -8.83 4.86
CA GLY A 655 28.51 -9.58 5.13
C GLY A 655 29.55 -8.75 5.87
N GLY A 656 29.90 -7.57 5.34
CA GLY A 656 30.88 -6.68 5.96
C GLY A 656 30.47 -6.20 7.35
N GLY A 657 29.19 -5.82 7.49
CA GLY A 657 28.64 -5.40 8.78
C GLY A 657 28.50 -6.54 9.81
N ALA A 658 28.20 -7.77 9.37
CA ALA A 658 28.18 -8.95 10.23
C ALA A 658 29.57 -9.26 10.77
N LEU A 659 30.60 -9.27 9.90
CA LEU A 659 31.99 -9.47 10.28
C LEU A 659 32.45 -8.42 11.31
N ALA A 660 32.22 -7.13 11.02
CA ALA A 660 32.52 -6.05 11.96
C ALA A 660 31.76 -6.20 13.29
N GLY A 661 30.48 -6.61 13.23
CA GLY A 661 29.65 -6.83 14.41
C GLY A 661 30.12 -7.98 15.30
N ILE A 662 30.68 -9.05 14.72
CA ILE A 662 31.33 -10.15 15.45
C ILE A 662 32.59 -9.61 16.14
N LEU A 663 33.50 -8.98 15.38
CA LEU A 663 34.78 -8.46 15.89
C LEU A 663 34.59 -7.40 16.99
N ALA A 664 33.55 -6.58 16.86
CA ALA A 664 33.20 -5.55 17.83
C ALA A 664 32.47 -6.10 19.08
N GLY A 665 32.04 -7.37 19.07
CA GLY A 665 31.26 -7.99 20.16
C GLY A 665 29.78 -7.55 20.22
N ARG A 666 29.24 -6.96 19.14
CA ARG A 666 27.84 -6.52 19.02
C ARG A 666 26.89 -7.68 18.68
N LEU A 667 27.37 -8.61 17.87
CA LEU A 667 26.65 -9.81 17.45
C LEU A 667 27.20 -11.05 18.17
N ARG A 668 26.34 -12.01 18.48
CA ARG A 668 26.78 -13.33 18.94
C ARG A 668 27.46 -14.05 17.77
N ALA A 669 28.60 -14.70 18.02
CA ALA A 669 29.40 -15.35 16.98
C ALA A 669 28.57 -16.26 16.06
N ALA A 670 27.73 -17.14 16.61
CA ALA A 670 26.87 -18.03 15.81
C ALA A 670 25.90 -17.27 14.87
N ARG A 671 25.23 -16.23 15.38
CA ARG A 671 24.30 -15.42 14.57
C ARG A 671 25.04 -14.55 13.56
N GLY A 672 26.14 -13.92 13.96
CA GLY A 672 26.96 -13.13 13.07
C GLY A 672 27.56 -13.98 11.95
N GLY A 673 28.05 -15.18 12.27
CA GLY A 673 28.55 -16.13 11.28
C GLY A 673 27.49 -16.54 10.27
N ALA A 674 26.26 -16.84 10.72
CA ALA A 674 25.15 -17.12 9.81
C ALA A 674 24.84 -15.92 8.89
N LEU A 675 24.80 -14.69 9.42
CA LEU A 675 24.59 -13.48 8.60
C LEU A 675 25.73 -13.22 7.61
N LEU A 676 26.97 -13.52 8.00
CA LEU A 676 28.14 -13.41 7.12
C LEU A 676 28.03 -14.39 5.95
N VAL A 677 27.70 -15.66 6.22
CA VAL A 677 27.51 -16.68 5.18
C VAL A 677 26.36 -16.31 4.24
N VAL A 678 25.23 -15.87 4.79
CA VAL A 678 24.08 -15.40 3.99
C VAL A 678 24.47 -14.19 3.14
N GLY A 679 25.16 -13.20 3.72
CA GLY A 679 25.61 -12.02 3.00
C GLY A 679 26.55 -12.36 1.84
N LEU A 680 27.53 -13.25 2.06
CA LEU A 680 28.43 -13.73 1.01
C LEU A 680 27.70 -14.51 -0.08
N ALA A 681 26.78 -15.40 0.30
CA ALA A 681 25.98 -16.17 -0.66
C ALA A 681 25.08 -15.27 -1.51
N MET A 682 24.48 -14.24 -0.92
CA MET A 682 23.70 -13.23 -1.65
C MET A 682 24.59 -12.40 -2.57
N ALA A 683 25.71 -11.88 -2.09
CA ALA A 683 26.62 -11.04 -2.87
C ALA A 683 27.17 -11.77 -4.11
N GLY A 684 27.63 -13.02 -3.95
CA GLY A 684 28.14 -13.81 -5.06
C GLY A 684 27.01 -14.41 -5.92
N GLY A 685 26.06 -15.09 -5.30
CA GLY A 685 25.00 -15.84 -6.01
C GLY A 685 24.01 -14.94 -6.75
N LEU A 686 23.50 -13.88 -6.10
CA LEU A 686 22.61 -12.93 -6.78
C LEU A 686 23.37 -12.07 -7.78
N GLY A 687 24.65 -11.76 -7.54
CA GLY A 687 25.51 -11.07 -8.51
C GLY A 687 25.67 -11.88 -9.80
N GLN A 688 25.83 -13.20 -9.68
CA GLN A 688 25.86 -14.11 -10.83
C GLN A 688 24.51 -14.22 -11.57
N LEU A 689 23.38 -14.08 -10.87
CA LEU A 689 22.06 -14.07 -11.49
C LEU A 689 21.72 -12.72 -12.15
N ALA A 690 22.29 -11.63 -11.65
CA ALA A 690 22.05 -10.28 -12.14
C ALA A 690 22.78 -9.99 -13.46
N LEU A 691 23.98 -10.54 -13.63
CA LEU A 691 24.89 -10.19 -14.73
C LEU A 691 24.74 -11.10 -15.96
N GLU A 692 24.90 -10.50 -17.14
CA GLU A 692 24.78 -11.16 -18.43
C GLU A 692 25.98 -12.10 -18.69
N PRO A 693 25.75 -13.42 -18.85
CA PRO A 693 26.81 -14.38 -19.12
C PRO A 693 27.39 -14.27 -20.55
N LEU A 694 26.67 -13.68 -21.51
CA LEU A 694 27.08 -13.64 -22.91
C LEU A 694 26.77 -12.28 -23.58
N ILE A 695 27.82 -11.50 -23.84
CA ILE A 695 27.77 -10.23 -24.55
C ILE A 695 28.57 -10.36 -25.84
N VAL A 696 27.98 -9.93 -26.95
CA VAL A 696 28.62 -9.91 -28.27
C VAL A 696 28.83 -8.46 -28.69
N LYS A 697 30.06 -7.96 -28.59
CA LYS A 697 30.39 -6.56 -28.88
C LYS A 697 31.83 -6.41 -29.37
N TYR A 698 32.07 -5.43 -30.23
CA TYR A 698 33.40 -5.15 -30.81
C TYR A 698 34.06 -6.35 -31.51
N GLY A 699 33.25 -7.25 -32.09
CA GLY A 699 33.76 -8.49 -32.71
C GLY A 699 34.30 -9.52 -31.71
N GLN A 700 34.02 -9.36 -30.42
CA GLN A 700 34.41 -10.27 -29.35
C GLN A 700 33.18 -10.81 -28.60
N VAL A 701 33.34 -11.94 -27.94
CA VAL A 701 32.34 -12.57 -27.07
C VAL A 701 32.91 -12.64 -25.66
N PHE A 702 32.25 -12.00 -24.71
CA PHE A 702 32.66 -11.94 -23.31
C PHE A 702 31.46 -11.87 -22.38
N SER A 703 31.64 -12.20 -21.11
CA SER A 703 30.61 -12.01 -20.07
C SER A 703 30.76 -10.67 -19.36
N ALA A 704 29.69 -10.21 -18.70
CA ALA A 704 29.74 -9.00 -17.87
C ALA A 704 30.82 -9.08 -16.77
N TRP A 705 31.04 -10.26 -16.17
CA TRP A 705 32.14 -10.45 -15.21
C TRP A 705 33.51 -10.24 -15.84
N GLN A 706 33.72 -10.70 -17.07
CA GLN A 706 34.97 -10.47 -17.79
C GLN A 706 35.15 -8.98 -18.08
N PHE A 707 34.08 -8.29 -18.48
CA PHE A 707 34.11 -6.87 -18.72
C PHE A 707 34.53 -6.07 -17.48
N LEU A 708 33.99 -6.42 -16.30
CA LEU A 708 34.24 -5.71 -15.04
C LEU A 708 35.56 -6.05 -14.36
N LEU A 709 36.11 -7.25 -14.57
CA LEU A 709 37.26 -7.76 -13.79
C LEU A 709 38.55 -7.88 -14.60
N SER A 710 38.51 -7.65 -15.91
CA SER A 710 39.70 -7.74 -16.76
C SER A 710 40.56 -6.47 -16.67
N PRO A 711 41.89 -6.59 -16.79
CA PRO A 711 42.80 -5.45 -16.70
C PRO A 711 42.77 -4.57 -17.95
N ASP A 712 42.31 -5.07 -19.09
CA ASP A 712 42.16 -4.33 -20.35
C ASP A 712 41.03 -4.92 -21.21
N ARG A 713 40.56 -4.14 -22.19
CA ARG A 713 39.47 -4.52 -23.12
C ARG A 713 39.91 -5.43 -24.27
N ALA A 714 41.22 -5.63 -24.48
CA ALA A 714 41.74 -6.45 -25.56
C ALA A 714 41.90 -7.93 -25.14
N HIS A 715 42.16 -8.19 -23.86
CA HIS A 715 42.44 -9.52 -23.30
C HIS A 715 41.56 -9.82 -22.08
N TYR A 716 40.35 -10.31 -22.34
CA TYR A 716 39.44 -10.73 -21.27
C TYR A 716 39.95 -11.96 -20.51
N VAL A 717 39.99 -11.85 -19.18
CA VAL A 717 40.44 -12.94 -18.30
C VAL A 717 39.34 -14.01 -18.20
N GLY A 718 39.65 -15.27 -18.48
CA GLY A 718 38.70 -16.39 -18.39
C GLY A 718 39.05 -17.43 -17.34
N GLY A 719 38.21 -18.47 -17.22
CA GLY A 719 38.49 -19.67 -16.41
C GLY A 719 38.70 -19.39 -14.92
N GLU A 720 39.65 -20.12 -14.31
CA GLU A 720 39.95 -20.03 -12.88
C GLU A 720 40.43 -18.64 -12.44
N ALA A 721 41.14 -17.92 -13.31
CA ALA A 721 41.64 -16.58 -13.02
C ALA A 721 40.51 -15.57 -12.84
N LEU A 722 39.42 -15.70 -13.60
CA LEU A 722 38.22 -14.85 -13.45
C LEU A 722 37.52 -15.14 -12.12
N VAL A 723 37.35 -16.42 -11.77
CA VAL A 723 36.76 -16.84 -10.49
C VAL A 723 37.58 -16.32 -9.32
N LEU A 724 38.91 -16.44 -9.37
CA LEU A 724 39.80 -15.92 -8.34
C LEU A 724 39.64 -14.40 -8.18
N ARG A 725 39.59 -13.65 -9.29
CA ARG A 725 39.36 -12.19 -9.25
C ARG A 725 38.02 -11.83 -8.63
N ALA A 726 36.95 -12.57 -8.95
CA ALA A 726 35.63 -12.35 -8.35
C ALA A 726 35.63 -12.62 -6.83
N VAL A 727 36.29 -13.70 -6.38
CA VAL A 727 36.45 -14.02 -4.95
C VAL A 727 37.27 -12.94 -4.23
N VAL A 728 38.37 -12.49 -4.84
CA VAL A 728 39.21 -11.42 -4.28
C VAL A 728 38.42 -10.11 -4.16
N LEU A 729 37.65 -9.73 -5.19
CA LEU A 729 36.79 -8.55 -5.13
C LEU A 729 35.78 -8.65 -3.98
N LEU A 730 35.06 -9.77 -3.88
CA LEU A 730 34.08 -9.97 -2.82
C LEU A 730 34.72 -9.90 -1.42
N ALA A 731 35.87 -10.55 -1.25
CA ALA A 731 36.62 -10.52 0.00
C ALA A 731 37.09 -9.10 0.33
N ALA A 732 37.59 -8.35 -0.66
CA ALA A 732 38.03 -6.97 -0.49
C ALA A 732 36.88 -6.04 -0.08
N LEU A 733 35.72 -6.17 -0.73
CA LEU A 733 34.52 -5.38 -0.40
C LEU A 733 34.04 -5.68 1.03
N VAL A 734 33.89 -6.95 1.39
CA VAL A 734 33.41 -7.36 2.73
C VAL A 734 34.41 -6.96 3.83
N LEU A 735 35.71 -7.18 3.61
CA LEU A 735 36.74 -6.82 4.58
C LEU A 735 36.89 -5.30 4.71
N GLY A 736 36.87 -4.57 3.59
CA GLY A 736 36.93 -3.11 3.58
C GLY A 736 35.77 -2.48 4.34
N LEU A 737 34.54 -2.96 4.10
CA LEU A 737 33.36 -2.56 4.86
C LEU A 737 33.48 -2.93 6.35
N ALA A 738 34.06 -4.09 6.66
CA ALA A 738 34.26 -4.49 8.05
C ALA A 738 35.24 -3.56 8.78
N ILE A 739 36.36 -3.19 8.13
CA ILE A 739 37.35 -2.23 8.64
C ILE A 739 36.71 -0.86 8.85
N LEU A 740 35.89 -0.42 7.90
CA LEU A 740 35.17 0.86 7.97
C LEU A 740 34.21 0.92 9.18
N LEU A 741 33.43 -0.14 9.39
CA LEU A 741 32.36 -0.19 10.40
C LEU A 741 32.84 -0.59 11.80
N PHE A 742 33.94 -1.35 11.90
CA PHE A 742 34.44 -1.90 13.15
C PHE A 742 34.66 -0.86 14.26
N PRO A 743 35.35 0.28 14.04
CA PRO A 743 35.63 1.24 15.11
C PRO A 743 34.36 1.85 15.68
N SER A 744 33.42 2.20 14.81
CA SER A 744 32.09 2.72 15.17
C SER A 744 31.28 1.70 15.98
N LEU A 745 31.36 0.41 15.65
CA LEU A 745 30.64 -0.64 16.39
C LEU A 745 31.31 -0.95 17.73
N ARG A 746 32.66 -0.95 17.78
CA ARG A 746 33.49 -1.23 18.97
C ARG A 746 33.41 -0.13 20.02
N ALA A 747 33.50 1.14 19.61
CA ALA A 747 33.38 2.28 20.52
C ALA A 747 32.06 2.23 21.31
N ARG A 748 31.00 1.76 20.64
CA ARG A 748 29.67 1.64 21.23
C ARG A 748 29.42 0.34 21.99
N THR A 749 30.34 -0.62 22.04
CA THR A 749 30.28 -1.76 22.97
C THR A 749 30.99 -1.46 24.29
N GLY A 750 32.10 -0.72 24.24
CA GLY A 750 32.82 -0.26 25.44
C GLY A 750 31.96 0.61 26.37
N ALA A 751 31.13 1.50 25.81
CA ALA A 751 30.24 2.38 26.57
C ALA A 751 29.18 1.66 27.45
N ARG A 752 28.85 0.40 27.15
CA ARG A 752 27.90 -0.39 27.95
C ARG A 752 28.57 -1.27 29.01
N ALA A 753 29.86 -1.56 28.89
CA ALA A 753 30.58 -2.43 29.83
C ALA A 753 31.01 -1.71 31.11
N SER A 754 31.09 -0.37 31.10
CA SER A 754 31.41 0.45 32.27
C SER A 754 30.25 0.62 33.27
N ILE A 755 29.12 -0.05 33.03
CA ILE A 755 27.95 -0.05 33.92
C ILE A 755 27.72 -1.50 34.38
N SER A 756 28.52 -1.94 35.36
CA SER A 756 28.31 -3.14 36.16
C SER A 756 28.36 -2.71 37.63
N PRO A 757 27.41 -3.14 38.49
CA PRO A 757 27.31 -2.63 39.85
C PRO A 757 28.53 -3.11 40.65
N THR A 758 29.19 -2.18 41.31
CA THR A 758 30.10 -2.46 42.40
C THR A 758 29.36 -3.28 43.45
N ARG A 759 29.64 -4.59 43.49
CA ARG A 759 29.51 -5.40 44.70
C ARG A 759 30.44 -4.79 45.73
N GLY A 760 29.87 -4.20 46.79
CA GLY A 760 30.63 -3.62 47.89
C GLY A 760 29.80 -3.59 49.17
N ALA A 761 30.15 -4.50 50.08
CA ALA A 761 29.99 -4.44 51.54
C ALA A 761 28.58 -4.20 52.12
N VAL A 762 27.87 -5.29 52.43
CA VAL A 762 26.99 -5.32 53.60
C VAL A 762 27.81 -5.92 54.74
N ALA A 763 28.32 -5.05 55.61
CA ALA A 763 28.88 -5.41 56.90
C ALA A 763 28.40 -4.38 57.94
N GLY A 764 27.51 -4.82 58.83
CA GLY A 764 27.57 -4.48 60.24
C GLY A 764 26.93 -3.18 60.75
N ILE A 765 26.03 -3.40 61.73
CA ILE A 765 25.86 -2.65 62.99
C ILE A 765 24.81 -1.53 63.00
N GLY A 766 23.80 -1.72 63.85
CA GLY A 766 23.13 -0.61 64.55
C GLY A 766 21.61 -0.73 64.70
N MET A 767 21.13 -1.58 65.62
CA MET A 767 19.86 -1.29 66.32
C MET A 767 19.99 0.02 67.12
N PRO A 768 18.87 0.72 67.38
CA PRO A 768 18.28 0.57 68.71
C PRO A 768 16.76 0.36 68.70
N MET A 769 16.35 -0.34 69.76
CA MET A 769 15.01 -0.54 70.27
C MET A 769 14.34 0.77 70.77
N ASP A 770 13.01 0.69 70.82
CA ASP A 770 12.06 1.32 71.74
C ASP A 770 11.78 2.83 71.66
N ALA A 771 10.52 3.17 71.29
CA ALA A 771 9.52 3.65 72.25
C ALA A 771 8.12 3.82 71.60
N HIS A 772 7.18 2.98 72.05
CA HIS A 772 5.76 3.25 72.35
C HIS A 772 5.34 4.74 72.45
N VAL A 773 4.22 5.21 71.87
CA VAL A 773 2.81 5.14 72.33
C VAL A 773 1.91 5.94 71.33
N PRO A 774 0.58 5.69 71.26
CA PRO A 774 -0.23 5.80 70.04
C PRO A 774 -1.17 7.03 69.97
N ASP A 775 -1.69 7.27 68.77
CA ASP A 775 -3.13 7.45 68.45
C ASP A 775 -3.35 7.29 66.93
#